data_AF-A0A954Q729-F1
#
_entry.id   AF-A0A954Q729-F1
#
_cell.length_a   1.000
_cell.length_b   1.000
_cell.length_c   1.000
_cell.angle_alpha   90.00
_cell.angle_beta   90.00
_cell.angle_gamma   90.00
#
_symmetry.space_group_name_H-M   'P 1'
#
loop_
_entity.id
_entity.type
_entity.pdbx_description
1 polymer ?
#
loop_
_entity_poly.entity_id
_entity_poly.type
_entity_poly.pdbx_seq_one_letter_code
_entity_poly.pdbx_strand_id
1 'polypeptide(L)'
;MGTSIGVLLVTLSLSIGQVSDDIDQEERAFQGQVFQQWWGKGIDWKFEGLPTEGKVAEKRIPYSGYIYPDTAGGTMSALRKYDMAFHEGELLATSHERQDTSLTEMVPRQVTERFGLFGGQVRTYTIMANATPAWYGHCNGWTSAAIRHAEPQKDVTRNGVVFTPADIKGLLAEVYMYNDPQMLAGDGVEINPGVFHVILTNWIGNGSHPIGMEAEPGKEKWNYPIHAYSARTVRHSPEYVEVGMNITYAMSSRGELQQSPRIPRTKYFHYLLHLNEEGEIIGGVYYRDSSRIDMLWVPLRPKPSGKEGNERGNPHLDVEEVLAIWRSSVPSNLRRSWVIVDPPNRAPSITSAKSTSVAENSTQVMQLSADDQDLEEGLTFVAPQQLEFSLSGGADMAAFVVDPETGELSFVQQPDFELPTDADKNNIYQVKVTVNDGAGETDSQLLNITVTDANDAPAIVSGTKFKAIENQLAALMVDFVDQDQPTQELTCSLTGGEDAAAFLIDSKTGKLTFKQAPDFENPTDSDRDNIYQVEVNVEDEKGGAVSQLLQVAVTDANDRPNITSPKSQTATENQLAVFTVTGTDEDDSNESLLFSLTGGLDRGSFTIDSQTGELTFSNMPDFERPADSNEDNVYEVEISLTDSAGGTASQLFQITLIDANDAPVITSTNTPKAIENGLAVLKIEHRDQDLPPQSVTCTLVGGADRNLFSVDATTGMLAFKQSPNFEQATDADEDNVYEVEVGVADGVGGTATQLISVRVTDANDAPVIVSKSDLKAVESQLKIGAVSAEDEDFPTQQLKFLLSGGADQSRFSIDNKTGELSFKQLPNYESPTDKDQDNKYEIEVEVDDGAGGIAKQALCVAVIDANDRPIMSPRGTVKAAERQLVATTITAQDEDSPPQKLVFSLRGGADRKQFAINSGTGELAFKQAPDFEHPGDADKDNVYVVKIKVEDGAGGTAMQMIRVAVFNANDDPVIMSSDAVEAAENQLAAIKVLAHDEDLPTQALVYSLNRGADQERFAIDAATGDLTFKDAPDFEKPRDKNMDNVYEVEVKVEDDQGGSTTQLVNVTVINVNERPTITYSPKVQENQTEVLTVNVTDEDMSTHDIVISISGGADRDRFVIDSKNGDLAFKTAPDFEDPTDADMNNVYEVEVKVEDGEGGTAVQSIRVKVTDADEPDSEPSPDEPKDEQN
;
A
#
# COMPACT_ATOMS: atom_id res chain seq x y z
N MET A 1 -34.93 32.88 33.87
CA MET A 1 -34.46 31.54 34.29
C MET A 1 -33.85 30.87 33.06
N GLY A 2 -32.71 30.19 33.23
CA GLY A 2 -32.31 29.08 32.36
C GLY A 2 -31.37 29.38 31.19
N THR A 3 -30.20 28.74 31.27
CA THR A 3 -29.49 27.96 30.23
C THR A 3 -28.89 28.64 28.99
N SER A 4 -27.58 28.83 29.02
CA SER A 4 -26.62 28.29 28.04
C SER A 4 -25.19 28.47 28.59
N ILE A 5 -24.41 27.39 28.65
CA ILE A 5 -22.96 27.48 28.84
C ILE A 5 -22.32 26.68 27.73
N GLY A 6 -21.66 27.41 26.84
CA GLY A 6 -20.67 26.91 25.91
C GLY A 6 -19.28 26.95 26.55
N VAL A 7 -18.58 25.82 26.42
CA VAL A 7 -17.17 25.63 26.09
C VAL A 7 -16.21 26.73 26.56
N LEU A 8 -15.47 26.42 27.63
CA LEU A 8 -14.13 26.91 27.87
C LEU A 8 -13.23 25.69 28.05
N LEU A 9 -12.27 25.53 27.14
CA LEU A 9 -11.13 24.64 27.33
C LEU A 9 -10.43 25.05 28.62
N VAL A 10 -10.59 24.25 29.67
CA VAL A 10 -9.62 24.18 30.74
C VAL A 10 -8.80 22.95 30.41
N THR A 11 -7.58 23.20 29.94
CA THR A 11 -6.42 22.34 30.15
C THR A 11 -6.29 22.07 31.65
N LEU A 12 -7.14 21.18 32.16
CA LEU A 12 -6.75 20.31 33.23
C LEU A 12 -6.00 19.21 32.51
N SER A 13 -4.69 19.41 32.46
CA SER A 13 -3.76 18.37 32.90
C SER A 13 -4.38 17.67 34.12
N LEU A 14 -5.33 16.76 33.88
CA LEU A 14 -5.51 15.58 34.70
C LEU A 14 -4.16 14.91 34.55
N SER A 15 -3.25 15.20 35.50
CA SER A 15 -2.21 14.25 35.78
C SER A 15 -2.95 12.92 35.86
N ILE A 16 -2.64 12.00 34.94
CA ILE A 16 -3.02 10.59 35.04
C ILE A 16 -2.41 10.16 36.38
N GLY A 17 -3.23 10.36 37.40
CA GLY A 17 -2.88 10.36 38.81
C GLY A 17 -4.10 9.95 39.62
N GLN A 18 -5.17 9.49 38.95
CA GLN A 18 -5.82 8.29 39.41
C GLN A 18 -5.01 7.14 38.83
N VAL A 19 -4.12 6.66 39.68
CA VAL A 19 -3.39 5.40 39.57
C VAL A 19 -4.37 4.39 38.96
N SER A 20 -4.01 3.81 37.81
CA SER A 20 -4.62 2.55 37.37
C SER A 20 -4.69 1.67 38.61
N ASP A 21 -5.87 1.19 39.01
CA ASP A 21 -5.91 0.19 40.06
C ASP A 21 -5.30 -1.07 39.46
N ASP A 22 -4.01 -1.23 39.75
CA ASP A 22 -3.28 -2.42 39.35
C ASP A 22 -3.93 -3.63 40.01
N ILE A 23 -3.91 -4.74 39.29
CA ILE A 23 -4.45 -6.01 39.75
C ILE A 23 -3.62 -6.44 40.95
N ASP A 24 -4.30 -6.76 42.05
CA ASP A 24 -3.65 -7.24 43.27
C ASP A 24 -2.79 -8.48 42.98
N GLN A 25 -1.62 -8.58 43.60
CA GLN A 25 -0.72 -9.71 43.36
C GLN A 25 -1.31 -11.05 43.83
N GLU A 26 -2.09 -11.05 44.92
CA GLU A 26 -2.84 -12.22 45.37
C GLU A 26 -3.93 -12.59 44.38
N GLU A 27 -4.67 -11.62 43.83
CA GLU A 27 -5.67 -11.86 42.78
C GLU A 27 -5.00 -12.42 41.52
N ARG A 28 -3.86 -11.87 41.09
CA ARG A 28 -3.09 -12.37 39.95
C ARG A 28 -2.57 -13.79 40.18
N ALA A 29 -2.06 -14.09 41.38
CA ALA A 29 -1.61 -15.42 41.76
C ALA A 29 -2.77 -16.41 41.88
N PHE A 30 -3.91 -15.98 42.41
CA PHE A 30 -5.15 -16.76 42.50
C PHE A 30 -5.65 -17.13 41.11
N GLN A 31 -5.78 -16.18 40.18
CA GLN A 31 -6.16 -16.50 38.80
C GLN A 31 -5.16 -17.45 38.13
N GLY A 32 -3.86 -17.30 38.44
CA GLY A 32 -2.81 -18.22 37.98
C GLY A 32 -2.96 -19.63 38.55
N GLN A 33 -3.18 -19.78 39.85
CA GLN A 33 -3.38 -21.06 40.54
C GLN A 33 -4.67 -21.74 40.10
N VAL A 34 -5.79 -21.01 40.07
CA VAL A 34 -7.08 -21.54 39.65
C VAL A 34 -7.01 -22.02 38.21
N PHE A 35 -6.46 -21.21 37.30
CA PHE A 35 -6.34 -21.62 35.92
C PHE A 35 -5.35 -22.80 35.75
N GLN A 36 -4.23 -22.82 36.49
CA GLN A 36 -3.28 -23.94 36.49
C GLN A 36 -3.89 -25.24 37.05
N GLN A 37 -4.62 -25.16 38.15
CA GLN A 37 -5.28 -26.30 38.79
C GLN A 37 -6.33 -26.92 37.87
N TRP A 38 -6.98 -26.10 37.05
CA TRP A 38 -8.08 -26.55 36.20
C TRP A 38 -7.65 -26.91 34.76
N TRP A 39 -6.72 -26.16 34.15
CA TRP A 39 -6.25 -26.41 32.77
C TRP A 39 -4.86 -27.06 32.69
N GLY A 40 -4.17 -27.23 33.82
CA GLY A 40 -2.79 -27.78 33.85
C GLY A 40 -1.75 -26.87 33.22
N LYS A 41 -2.10 -25.62 32.87
CA LYS A 41 -1.22 -24.63 32.24
C LYS A 41 -1.51 -23.22 32.77
N GLY A 42 -0.54 -22.32 32.62
CA GLY A 42 -0.63 -20.94 33.08
C GLY A 42 -1.64 -20.09 32.29
N ILE A 43 -2.20 -19.07 32.95
CA ILE A 43 -3.13 -18.09 32.37
C ILE A 43 -2.35 -17.00 31.60
N ASP A 44 -2.88 -16.55 30.44
CA ASP A 44 -2.22 -15.55 29.61
C ASP A 44 -2.66 -14.13 29.99
N TRP A 45 -1.69 -13.27 30.31
CA TRP A 45 -1.89 -11.87 30.68
C TRP A 45 -1.52 -10.89 29.56
N LYS A 46 -0.91 -11.33 28.45
CA LYS A 46 -0.41 -10.44 27.38
C LYS A 46 -1.51 -10.02 26.42
N PHE A 47 -1.73 -8.71 26.29
CA PHE A 47 -2.84 -8.18 25.50
C PHE A 47 -2.81 -8.60 24.02
N GLU A 48 -1.66 -8.54 23.35
CA GLU A 48 -1.52 -8.87 21.92
C GLU A 48 -1.79 -10.36 21.59
N GLY A 49 -1.74 -11.25 22.59
CA GLY A 49 -2.03 -12.69 22.44
C GLY A 49 -3.48 -13.06 22.75
N LEU A 50 -4.26 -12.13 23.33
CA LEU A 50 -5.63 -12.41 23.74
C LEU A 50 -6.60 -12.21 22.58
N PRO A 51 -7.52 -13.16 22.34
CA PRO A 51 -8.43 -13.07 21.21
C PRO A 51 -9.42 -11.91 21.40
N THR A 52 -9.60 -11.09 20.37
CA THR A 52 -10.58 -9.99 20.39
C THR A 52 -12.01 -10.49 20.24
N GLU A 53 -12.23 -11.73 19.84
CA GLU A 53 -13.52 -12.41 19.87
C GLU A 53 -13.37 -13.85 20.38
N GLY A 54 -14.33 -14.32 21.16
CA GLY A 54 -14.35 -15.69 21.67
C GLY A 54 -15.76 -16.23 21.65
N LYS A 55 -15.94 -17.47 21.21
CA LYS A 55 -17.25 -18.15 21.23
C LYS A 55 -17.02 -19.64 21.50
N VAL A 56 -17.79 -20.19 22.44
CA VAL A 56 -17.77 -21.65 22.69
C VAL A 56 -18.26 -22.40 21.44
N ALA A 57 -17.76 -23.61 21.22
CA ALA A 57 -18.18 -24.44 20.10
C ALA A 57 -19.72 -24.58 20.04
N GLU A 58 -20.32 -24.59 18.84
CA GLU A 58 -21.79 -24.63 18.64
C GLU A 58 -22.50 -25.68 19.50
N LYS A 59 -21.93 -26.89 19.56
CA LYS A 59 -22.47 -27.98 20.40
C LYS A 59 -22.45 -27.67 21.90
N ARG A 60 -21.48 -26.88 22.38
CA ARG A 60 -21.30 -26.45 23.78
C ARG A 60 -22.01 -25.14 24.12
N ILE A 61 -22.73 -24.52 23.19
CA ILE A 61 -23.59 -23.38 23.53
C ILE A 61 -24.62 -23.88 24.55
N PRO A 62 -24.64 -23.30 25.77
CA PRO A 62 -25.54 -23.73 26.83
C PRO A 62 -27.00 -23.68 26.39
N TYR A 63 -27.77 -24.72 26.71
CA TYR A 63 -29.19 -24.80 26.33
C TYR A 63 -30.04 -23.85 27.17
N SER A 64 -31.02 -23.17 26.55
CA SER A 64 -31.98 -22.37 27.30
C SER A 64 -32.81 -23.26 28.23
N GLY A 65 -32.87 -22.89 29.51
CA GLY A 65 -33.64 -23.60 30.53
C GLY A 65 -35.01 -23.00 30.71
N TYR A 66 -35.91 -23.71 31.37
CA TYR A 66 -37.14 -23.11 31.86
C TYR A 66 -36.96 -22.72 33.33
N ILE A 67 -37.45 -21.54 33.70
CA ILE A 67 -37.48 -21.11 35.10
C ILE A 67 -38.83 -21.58 35.64
N TYR A 68 -38.82 -22.71 36.35
CA TYR A 68 -40.00 -23.45 36.78
C TYR A 68 -40.73 -22.73 37.94
N PRO A 69 -42.08 -22.64 37.93
CA PRO A 69 -42.85 -22.37 39.14
C PRO A 69 -43.29 -23.68 39.84
N ASP A 70 -42.95 -23.85 41.12
CA ASP A 70 -43.02 -25.09 41.92
C ASP A 70 -44.42 -25.71 42.13
N THR A 71 -45.50 -25.09 41.64
CA THR A 71 -46.87 -25.57 41.92
C THR A 71 -47.53 -26.34 40.78
N ALA A 72 -47.03 -26.27 39.54
CA ALA A 72 -47.83 -26.71 38.37
C ALA A 72 -47.08 -27.41 37.22
N GLY A 73 -45.91 -28.00 37.44
CA GLY A 73 -45.23 -28.88 36.47
C GLY A 73 -43.77 -28.52 36.22
N GLY A 74 -42.98 -29.53 35.86
CA GLY A 74 -41.56 -29.40 35.52
C GLY A 74 -40.58 -30.15 36.38
N THR A 75 -39.77 -29.45 37.17
CA THR A 75 -38.95 -30.09 38.21
C THR A 75 -39.84 -30.97 39.08
N MET A 76 -40.99 -30.45 39.51
CA MET A 76 -42.03 -31.20 40.20
C MET A 76 -42.58 -32.44 39.47
N SER A 77 -42.61 -32.41 38.13
CA SER A 77 -43.01 -33.58 37.33
C SER A 77 -41.89 -34.61 37.27
N ALA A 78 -40.65 -34.15 37.11
CA ALA A 78 -39.48 -34.99 37.07
C ALA A 78 -39.21 -35.65 38.43
N LEU A 79 -39.39 -34.92 39.54
CA LEU A 79 -39.29 -35.42 40.91
C LEU A 79 -40.33 -36.49 41.21
N ARG A 80 -41.57 -36.34 40.73
CA ARG A 80 -42.58 -37.40 40.86
C ARG A 80 -42.17 -38.68 40.15
N LYS A 81 -41.59 -38.55 38.96
CA LYS A 81 -41.07 -39.70 38.23
C LYS A 81 -39.88 -40.32 38.97
N TYR A 82 -39.05 -39.50 39.59
CA TYR A 82 -37.94 -39.96 40.42
C TYR A 82 -38.44 -40.77 41.62
N ASP A 83 -39.40 -40.23 42.36
CA ASP A 83 -40.09 -40.91 43.46
C ASP A 83 -40.74 -42.23 43.01
N MET A 84 -41.35 -42.27 41.83
CA MET A 84 -41.88 -43.51 41.24
C MET A 84 -40.79 -44.54 40.92
N ALA A 85 -39.62 -44.09 40.49
CA ALA A 85 -38.54 -44.97 40.05
C ALA A 85 -37.69 -45.50 41.22
N PHE A 86 -37.51 -44.71 42.27
CA PHE A 86 -36.53 -45.00 43.33
C PHE A 86 -37.16 -45.08 44.73
N HIS A 87 -38.41 -44.64 44.91
CA HIS A 87 -39.12 -44.70 46.19
C HIS A 87 -40.48 -45.40 46.06
N GLU A 88 -40.61 -46.30 45.09
CA GLU A 88 -41.81 -47.12 44.87
C GLU A 88 -43.12 -46.30 44.65
N GLY A 89 -43.00 -45.00 44.34
CA GLY A 89 -44.15 -44.09 44.13
C GLY A 89 -44.48 -43.16 45.30
N GLU A 90 -43.79 -43.28 46.44
CA GLU A 90 -43.96 -42.36 47.56
C GLU A 90 -43.36 -40.98 47.23
N LEU A 91 -44.19 -39.93 47.35
CA LEU A 91 -43.88 -38.57 46.90
C LEU A 91 -42.91 -37.81 47.82
N LEU A 92 -41.77 -38.39 48.16
CA LEU A 92 -40.83 -37.83 49.14
C LEU A 92 -40.07 -36.63 48.56
N ALA A 93 -39.38 -36.80 47.44
CA ALA A 93 -38.66 -35.70 46.77
C ALA A 93 -39.61 -34.62 46.28
N THR A 94 -40.75 -35.05 45.74
CA THR A 94 -41.84 -34.17 45.29
C THR A 94 -42.43 -33.33 46.43
N SER A 95 -42.64 -33.91 47.61
CA SER A 95 -43.27 -33.19 48.72
C SER A 95 -42.30 -32.24 49.42
N HIS A 96 -41.00 -32.56 49.42
CA HIS A 96 -39.95 -31.68 49.93
C HIS A 96 -39.90 -30.37 49.12
N GLU A 97 -39.84 -30.48 47.79
CA GLU A 97 -39.77 -29.31 46.90
C GLU A 97 -41.03 -28.42 46.97
N ARG A 98 -42.20 -29.00 47.27
CA ARG A 98 -43.45 -28.22 47.47
C ARG A 98 -43.49 -27.41 48.75
N GLN A 99 -42.73 -27.81 49.76
CA GLN A 99 -42.72 -27.20 51.08
C GLN A 99 -41.60 -26.17 51.21
N ASP A 100 -40.70 -26.06 50.22
CA ASP A 100 -39.65 -25.06 50.17
C ASP A 100 -40.25 -23.65 49.95
N THR A 101 -40.53 -22.96 51.05
CA THR A 101 -40.88 -21.54 51.06
C THR A 101 -39.61 -20.72 51.35
N SER A 102 -38.68 -20.66 50.40
CA SER A 102 -37.36 -19.99 50.52
C SER A 102 -37.38 -18.45 50.74
N LEU A 103 -38.48 -17.86 51.24
CA LEU A 103 -38.76 -16.42 51.15
C LEU A 103 -38.78 -15.59 52.46
N THR A 104 -38.26 -16.06 53.61
CA THR A 104 -38.54 -15.35 54.89
C THR A 104 -37.38 -15.14 55.89
N GLU A 105 -36.12 -14.95 55.48
CA GLU A 105 -35.05 -14.49 56.40
C GLU A 105 -34.52 -13.08 56.10
N MET A 106 -34.02 -12.35 57.11
CA MET A 106 -33.40 -11.01 57.03
C MET A 106 -31.96 -11.03 57.55
N VAL A 107 -30.99 -10.49 56.79
CA VAL A 107 -29.57 -10.38 57.18
C VAL A 107 -29.04 -8.92 57.13
N PRO A 108 -28.01 -8.59 57.93
CA PRO A 108 -27.38 -7.28 57.95
C PRO A 108 -26.42 -7.10 56.76
N ARG A 109 -26.60 -6.05 55.96
CA ARG A 109 -25.72 -5.70 54.83
C ARG A 109 -24.92 -4.44 55.12
N GLN A 110 -23.60 -4.49 54.93
CA GLN A 110 -22.71 -3.33 54.95
C GLN A 110 -22.87 -2.56 53.63
N VAL A 111 -23.26 -1.30 53.72
CA VAL A 111 -23.35 -0.41 52.55
C VAL A 111 -22.28 0.64 52.70
N THR A 112 -21.40 0.69 51.70
CA THR A 112 -20.32 1.68 51.61
C THR A 112 -20.79 2.80 50.71
N GLU A 113 -21.14 3.94 51.30
CA GLU A 113 -21.47 5.13 50.51
C GLU A 113 -20.31 6.12 50.55
N ARG A 114 -19.87 6.54 49.36
CA ARG A 114 -18.92 7.65 49.20
C ARG A 114 -19.71 8.94 49.07
N PHE A 115 -19.42 9.89 49.96
CA PHE A 115 -20.01 11.22 49.89
C PHE A 115 -18.96 12.31 49.86
N GLY A 116 -19.32 13.40 49.19
CA GLY A 116 -18.45 14.52 48.91
C GLY A 116 -18.16 14.60 47.41
N LEU A 117 -18.18 15.82 46.88
CA LEU A 117 -18.12 16.13 45.44
C LEU A 117 -16.87 15.57 44.71
N PHE A 118 -15.90 15.00 45.46
CA PHE A 118 -14.67 14.38 44.95
C PHE A 118 -14.33 13.03 45.62
N GLY A 119 -15.30 12.36 46.27
CA GLY A 119 -15.20 10.93 46.66
C GLY A 119 -14.15 10.55 47.72
N GLY A 120 -13.56 11.52 48.42
CA GLY A 120 -12.41 11.30 49.31
C GLY A 120 -12.72 10.81 50.73
N GLN A 121 -13.98 10.74 51.16
CA GLN A 121 -14.32 10.15 52.47
C GLN A 121 -15.43 9.10 52.33
N VAL A 122 -15.13 7.92 52.87
CA VAL A 122 -15.98 6.74 52.88
C VAL A 122 -16.56 6.56 54.28
N ARG A 123 -17.88 6.33 54.38
CA ARG A 123 -18.49 5.77 55.59
C ARG A 123 -19.27 4.52 55.25
N THR A 124 -19.04 3.48 56.04
CA THR A 124 -19.71 2.19 55.94
C THR A 124 -20.67 2.03 57.12
N TYR A 125 -21.90 1.60 56.85
CA TYR A 125 -22.89 1.28 57.89
C TYR A 125 -23.79 0.10 57.49
N THR A 126 -24.35 -0.56 58.50
CA THR A 126 -25.09 -1.83 58.35
C THR A 126 -26.60 -1.61 58.44
N ILE A 127 -27.36 -2.10 57.45
CA ILE A 127 -28.84 -2.15 57.49
C ILE A 127 -29.34 -3.60 57.46
N MET A 128 -30.48 -3.87 58.10
CA MET A 128 -31.16 -5.17 58.00
C MET A 128 -32.06 -5.18 56.76
N ALA A 129 -31.80 -6.08 55.83
CA ALA A 129 -32.63 -6.32 54.65
C ALA A 129 -32.98 -7.80 54.60
N ASN A 130 -34.01 -8.21 53.84
CA ASN A 130 -34.23 -9.64 53.60
C ASN A 130 -32.93 -10.26 53.08
N ALA A 131 -32.58 -11.41 53.63
CA ALA A 131 -31.56 -12.31 53.17
C ALA A 131 -31.92 -12.71 51.74
N THR A 132 -31.46 -11.88 50.84
CA THR A 132 -31.12 -12.29 49.50
C THR A 132 -29.71 -11.75 49.28
N PRO A 133 -28.66 -12.42 49.79
CA PRO A 133 -27.62 -12.86 48.91
C PRO A 133 -28.12 -14.17 48.30
N ALA A 134 -28.30 -14.29 47.01
CA ALA A 134 -27.27 -14.14 45.99
C ALA A 134 -27.51 -15.41 45.16
N TRP A 135 -27.87 -15.24 43.89
CA TRP A 135 -27.94 -16.28 42.85
C TRP A 135 -28.82 -17.55 43.01
N TYR A 136 -29.11 -18.06 44.21
CA TYR A 136 -29.80 -19.34 44.42
C TYR A 136 -31.23 -19.38 43.87
N GLY A 137 -31.55 -20.51 43.23
CA GLY A 137 -32.85 -20.78 42.64
C GLY A 137 -32.72 -21.43 41.27
N HIS A 138 -33.86 -21.73 40.65
CA HIS A 138 -33.92 -22.46 39.38
C HIS A 138 -33.06 -21.85 38.27
N CYS A 139 -32.79 -20.54 38.28
CA CYS A 139 -31.91 -19.91 37.30
C CYS A 139 -30.42 -20.25 37.49
N ASN A 140 -29.96 -20.44 38.73
CA ASN A 140 -28.61 -20.93 39.02
C ASN A 140 -28.49 -22.42 38.72
N GLY A 141 -29.42 -23.23 39.23
CA GLY A 141 -29.41 -24.67 39.00
C GLY A 141 -29.38 -25.01 37.51
N TRP A 142 -30.21 -24.31 36.72
CA TRP A 142 -30.17 -24.44 35.28
C TRP A 142 -28.87 -23.92 34.66
N THR A 143 -28.39 -22.72 35.02
CA THR A 143 -27.14 -22.16 34.45
C THR A 143 -25.97 -23.12 34.67
N SER A 144 -25.83 -23.64 35.90
CA SER A 144 -24.86 -24.66 36.29
C SER A 144 -25.02 -25.95 35.49
N ALA A 145 -26.25 -26.45 35.38
CA ALA A 145 -26.55 -27.66 34.61
C ALA A 145 -26.21 -27.49 33.13
N ALA A 146 -26.53 -26.34 32.52
CA ALA A 146 -26.32 -26.10 31.09
C ALA A 146 -24.85 -25.82 30.73
N ILE A 147 -24.04 -25.38 31.69
CA ILE A 147 -22.58 -25.25 31.53
C ILE A 147 -21.91 -26.65 31.63
N ARG A 148 -22.25 -27.43 32.66
CA ARG A 148 -21.57 -28.72 32.96
C ARG A 148 -22.08 -29.88 32.14
N HIS A 149 -23.36 -29.89 31.81
CA HIS A 149 -24.01 -31.04 31.19
C HIS A 149 -24.47 -30.71 29.78
N ALA A 150 -24.12 -31.60 28.85
CA ALA A 150 -24.72 -31.60 27.53
C ALA A 150 -26.24 -31.80 27.64
N GLU A 151 -26.99 -31.14 26.77
CA GLU A 151 -28.44 -31.28 26.74
C GLU A 151 -28.86 -32.76 26.58
N PRO A 152 -29.71 -33.30 27.47
CA PRO A 152 -30.34 -34.62 27.30
C PRO A 152 -30.98 -34.76 25.92
N GLN A 153 -30.81 -35.90 25.24
CA GLN A 153 -31.27 -36.07 23.84
C GLN A 153 -32.28 -37.20 23.63
N LYS A 154 -32.33 -38.19 24.52
CA LYS A 154 -33.28 -39.31 24.43
C LYS A 154 -33.81 -39.72 25.80
N ASP A 155 -34.93 -40.41 25.78
CA ASP A 155 -35.56 -40.96 26.98
C ASP A 155 -34.70 -42.05 27.63
N VAL A 156 -34.79 -42.15 28.96
CA VAL A 156 -34.10 -43.17 29.76
C VAL A 156 -35.09 -43.87 30.67
N THR A 157 -35.07 -45.20 30.66
CA THR A 157 -35.85 -46.01 31.59
C THR A 157 -34.97 -46.50 32.73
N ARG A 158 -35.35 -46.21 33.97
CA ARG A 158 -34.75 -46.77 35.19
C ARG A 158 -35.86 -47.29 36.08
N ASN A 159 -35.68 -48.51 36.59
CA ASN A 159 -36.65 -49.21 37.44
C ASN A 159 -38.09 -49.18 36.90
N GLY A 160 -38.24 -49.27 35.57
CA GLY A 160 -39.54 -49.29 34.89
C GLY A 160 -40.19 -47.92 34.61
N VAL A 161 -39.59 -46.80 35.03
CA VAL A 161 -40.11 -45.43 34.80
C VAL A 161 -39.30 -44.71 33.71
N VAL A 162 -39.99 -43.99 32.82
CA VAL A 162 -39.38 -43.27 31.68
C VAL A 162 -39.17 -41.78 31.99
N PHE A 163 -37.90 -41.37 31.98
CA PHE A 163 -37.46 -39.98 32.09
C PHE A 163 -37.17 -39.41 30.71
N THR A 164 -37.89 -38.34 30.34
CA THR A 164 -37.68 -37.63 29.07
C THR A 164 -36.56 -36.59 29.18
N PRO A 165 -35.97 -36.12 28.08
CA PRO A 165 -34.97 -35.06 28.10
C PRO A 165 -35.33 -33.82 28.93
N ALA A 166 -36.59 -33.39 28.90
CA ALA A 166 -37.08 -32.29 29.73
C ALA A 166 -37.10 -32.65 31.22
N ASP A 167 -37.53 -33.87 31.58
CA ASP A 167 -37.50 -34.34 32.97
C ASP A 167 -36.06 -34.37 33.50
N ILE A 168 -35.13 -34.87 32.68
CA ILE A 168 -33.70 -34.97 33.07
C ILE A 168 -33.09 -33.58 33.24
N LYS A 169 -33.43 -32.62 32.37
CA LYS A 169 -33.02 -31.21 32.56
C LYS A 169 -33.57 -30.61 33.85
N GLY A 170 -34.80 -30.98 34.23
CA GLY A 170 -35.40 -30.59 35.51
C GLY A 170 -34.64 -31.17 36.71
N LEU A 171 -34.36 -32.47 36.69
CA LEU A 171 -33.58 -33.13 37.76
C LEU A 171 -32.16 -32.59 37.84
N LEU A 172 -31.51 -32.31 36.71
CA LEU A 172 -30.18 -31.70 36.72
C LEU A 172 -30.21 -30.29 37.29
N ALA A 173 -31.19 -29.46 36.90
CA ALA A 173 -31.31 -28.12 37.47
C ALA A 173 -31.54 -28.19 38.99
N GLU A 174 -32.33 -29.15 39.45
CA GLU A 174 -32.63 -29.36 40.87
C GLU A 174 -31.39 -29.71 41.69
N VAL A 175 -30.59 -30.68 41.23
CA VAL A 175 -29.39 -31.08 41.97
C VAL A 175 -28.31 -30.02 42.00
N TYR A 176 -28.41 -28.97 41.17
CA TYR A 176 -27.51 -27.81 41.19
C TYR A 176 -28.09 -26.56 41.82
N MET A 177 -29.39 -26.56 42.16
CA MET A 177 -30.10 -25.35 42.53
C MET A 177 -29.42 -24.60 43.70
N TYR A 178 -28.99 -25.36 44.71
CA TYR A 178 -28.34 -24.87 45.91
C TYR A 178 -26.83 -25.17 45.97
N ASN A 179 -26.19 -25.44 44.84
CA ASN A 179 -24.76 -25.76 44.81
C ASN A 179 -23.84 -24.55 44.68
N ASP A 180 -22.89 -24.42 45.59
CA ASP A 180 -21.85 -23.39 45.57
C ASP A 180 -20.95 -23.47 44.31
N PRO A 181 -20.74 -22.34 43.60
CA PRO A 181 -19.83 -22.28 42.48
C PRO A 181 -18.41 -21.89 42.92
N GLN A 182 -17.44 -22.08 42.01
CA GLN A 182 -16.16 -21.40 42.12
C GLN A 182 -16.31 -19.98 41.60
N MET A 183 -16.15 -19.00 42.48
CA MET A 183 -16.08 -17.59 42.09
C MET A 183 -14.76 -17.34 41.35
N LEU A 184 -14.86 -16.69 40.19
CA LEU A 184 -13.72 -16.30 39.37
C LEU A 184 -13.38 -14.83 39.55
N ALA A 185 -14.38 -13.95 39.58
CA ALA A 185 -14.16 -12.57 39.95
C ALA A 185 -15.45 -11.89 40.39
N GLY A 186 -15.29 -10.86 41.22
CA GLY A 186 -16.40 -10.15 41.84
C GLY A 186 -16.72 -10.75 43.21
N ASP A 187 -18.00 -10.70 43.57
CA ASP A 187 -18.52 -11.01 44.91
C ASP A 187 -18.23 -9.90 45.95
N GLY A 188 -19.19 -9.00 46.12
CA GLY A 188 -19.13 -7.91 47.11
C GLY A 188 -18.18 -6.76 46.77
N VAL A 189 -17.30 -6.92 45.77
CA VAL A 189 -16.37 -5.91 45.26
C VAL A 189 -16.47 -5.75 43.73
N GLU A 190 -16.21 -4.55 43.22
CA GLU A 190 -16.30 -4.25 41.78
C GLU A 190 -15.17 -4.96 41.02
N ILE A 191 -15.51 -5.69 39.96
CA ILE A 191 -14.55 -6.47 39.19
C ILE A 191 -13.55 -5.53 38.51
N ASN A 192 -12.24 -5.72 38.71
CA ASN A 192 -11.23 -4.96 37.98
C ASN A 192 -11.35 -5.24 36.47
N PRO A 193 -11.38 -4.22 35.60
CA PRO A 193 -11.57 -4.42 34.16
C PRO A 193 -10.44 -5.21 33.48
N GLY A 194 -9.21 -5.17 34.02
CA GLY A 194 -8.11 -6.04 33.56
C GLY A 194 -8.39 -7.51 33.86
N VAL A 195 -8.81 -7.83 35.10
CA VAL A 195 -9.23 -9.19 35.50
C VAL A 195 -10.44 -9.65 34.69
N PHE A 196 -11.45 -8.79 34.50
CA PHE A 196 -12.61 -9.07 33.67
C PHE A 196 -12.22 -9.44 32.22
N HIS A 197 -11.31 -8.66 31.63
CA HIS A 197 -10.82 -8.90 30.28
C HIS A 197 -10.04 -10.22 30.19
N VAL A 198 -9.13 -10.47 31.13
CA VAL A 198 -8.28 -11.66 31.18
C VAL A 198 -9.10 -12.94 31.42
N ILE A 199 -10.08 -12.91 32.33
CA ILE A 199 -10.96 -14.07 32.58
C ILE A 199 -11.76 -14.40 31.32
N LEU A 200 -12.43 -13.44 30.69
CA LEU A 200 -13.26 -13.73 29.52
C LEU A 200 -12.43 -14.22 28.33
N THR A 201 -11.29 -13.58 28.07
CA THR A 201 -10.41 -13.95 26.96
C THR A 201 -9.75 -15.31 27.18
N ASN A 202 -9.35 -15.67 28.40
CA ASN A 202 -8.76 -16.97 28.68
C ASN A 202 -9.80 -18.09 28.81
N TRP A 203 -10.91 -17.88 29.50
CA TRP A 203 -11.91 -18.93 29.73
C TRP A 203 -12.77 -19.18 28.50
N ILE A 204 -13.25 -18.12 27.83
CA ILE A 204 -14.13 -18.26 26.66
C ILE A 204 -13.32 -18.24 25.37
N GLY A 205 -12.35 -17.33 25.23
CA GLY A 205 -11.52 -17.22 24.03
C GLY A 205 -10.57 -18.41 23.86
N ASN A 206 -9.61 -18.56 24.77
CA ASN A 206 -8.61 -19.64 24.71
C ASN A 206 -9.15 -20.99 25.20
N GLY A 207 -10.01 -20.99 26.22
CA GLY A 207 -10.52 -22.19 26.89
C GLY A 207 -11.80 -22.76 26.29
N SER A 208 -12.51 -22.00 25.44
CA SER A 208 -13.81 -22.40 24.87
C SER A 208 -14.81 -22.93 25.92
N HIS A 209 -14.75 -22.39 27.15
CA HIS A 209 -15.57 -22.83 28.27
C HIS A 209 -16.59 -21.74 28.64
N PRO A 210 -17.90 -22.05 28.68
CA PRO A 210 -18.90 -21.07 29.10
C PRO A 210 -18.82 -20.84 30.60
N ILE A 211 -18.93 -19.59 31.03
CA ILE A 211 -18.88 -19.21 32.45
C ILE A 211 -20.21 -18.58 32.88
N GLY A 212 -20.56 -18.76 34.15
CA GLY A 212 -21.74 -18.14 34.74
C GLY A 212 -21.50 -16.67 35.01
N MET A 213 -22.51 -15.84 34.77
CA MET A 213 -22.52 -14.47 35.24
C MET A 213 -23.82 -14.11 35.93
N GLU A 214 -23.71 -13.15 36.85
CA GLU A 214 -24.88 -12.44 37.35
C GLU A 214 -25.12 -11.18 36.52
N ALA A 215 -26.23 -11.14 35.78
CA ALA A 215 -26.40 -10.16 34.70
C ALA A 215 -26.75 -8.74 35.15
N GLU A 216 -27.31 -8.51 36.34
CA GLU A 216 -27.74 -7.18 36.81
C GLU A 216 -27.37 -6.92 38.28
N PRO A 217 -26.83 -5.74 38.64
CA PRO A 217 -26.45 -5.38 40.02
C PRO A 217 -27.60 -5.19 41.05
N GLY A 218 -28.73 -5.87 40.87
CA GLY A 218 -30.00 -5.65 41.58
C GLY A 218 -30.21 -6.51 42.84
N LYS A 219 -31.44 -6.45 43.39
CA LYS A 219 -31.89 -7.32 44.52
C LYS A 219 -32.24 -8.74 44.06
N GLU A 220 -32.79 -8.89 42.85
CA GLU A 220 -32.95 -10.19 42.21
C GLU A 220 -31.73 -10.49 41.36
N LYS A 221 -31.20 -11.70 41.52
CA LYS A 221 -29.88 -12.08 41.04
C LYS A 221 -30.06 -13.12 39.93
N TRP A 222 -30.05 -12.64 38.68
CA TRP A 222 -30.34 -13.44 37.51
C TRP A 222 -29.05 -14.00 36.90
N ASN A 223 -28.92 -15.33 36.94
CA ASN A 223 -27.75 -16.01 36.40
C ASN A 223 -27.97 -16.48 34.97
N TYR A 224 -26.97 -16.22 34.14
CA TYR A 224 -26.95 -16.68 32.77
C TYR A 224 -25.56 -17.11 32.35
N PRO A 225 -25.45 -18.14 31.50
CA PRO A 225 -24.16 -18.57 31.01
C PRO A 225 -23.71 -17.69 29.85
N ILE A 226 -22.56 -17.02 30.02
CA ILE A 226 -21.85 -16.34 28.94
C ILE A 226 -21.20 -17.41 28.07
N HIS A 227 -21.39 -17.29 26.77
CA HIS A 227 -20.87 -18.27 25.83
C HIS A 227 -20.15 -17.64 24.63
N ALA A 228 -20.15 -16.31 24.52
CA ALA A 228 -19.32 -15.60 23.56
C ALA A 228 -19.05 -14.15 23.98
N TYR A 229 -18.03 -13.52 23.40
CA TYR A 229 -17.82 -12.08 23.44
C TYR A 229 -17.14 -11.59 22.16
N SER A 230 -17.25 -10.29 21.90
CA SER A 230 -16.51 -9.58 20.85
C SER A 230 -16.08 -8.22 21.38
N ALA A 231 -14.79 -7.91 21.27
CA ALA A 231 -14.18 -6.69 21.74
C ALA A 231 -13.65 -5.86 20.56
N ARG A 232 -13.83 -4.54 20.65
CA ARG A 232 -13.23 -3.54 19.77
C ARG A 232 -12.27 -2.70 20.59
N THR A 233 -11.08 -2.48 20.08
CA THR A 233 -9.99 -1.88 20.86
C THR A 233 -9.38 -0.70 20.13
N VAL A 234 -9.07 0.36 20.87
CA VAL A 234 -8.40 1.57 20.37
C VAL A 234 -7.20 1.83 21.27
N ARG A 235 -6.00 1.73 20.69
CA ARG A 235 -4.75 1.97 21.42
C ARG A 235 -4.44 3.46 21.46
N HIS A 236 -4.38 4.04 22.66
CA HIS A 236 -4.06 5.45 22.88
C HIS A 236 -2.56 5.67 23.09
N SER A 237 -1.87 4.69 23.69
CA SER A 237 -0.41 4.65 23.87
C SER A 237 0.07 3.18 24.02
N PRO A 238 1.40 2.91 24.13
CA PRO A 238 1.88 1.56 24.45
C PRO A 238 1.29 0.99 25.75
N GLU A 239 1.07 1.86 26.74
CA GLU A 239 0.59 1.53 28.08
C GLU A 239 -0.95 1.50 28.20
N TYR A 240 -1.69 2.14 27.28
CA TYR A 240 -3.14 2.31 27.44
C TYR A 240 -3.96 1.90 26.20
N VAL A 241 -4.90 0.97 26.41
CA VAL A 241 -5.81 0.47 25.37
C VAL A 241 -7.27 0.60 25.81
N GLU A 242 -8.06 1.38 25.08
CA GLU A 242 -9.50 1.48 25.28
C GLU A 242 -10.20 0.29 24.62
N VAL A 243 -11.14 -0.33 25.33
CA VAL A 243 -11.83 -1.57 24.93
C VAL A 243 -13.33 -1.39 25.09
N GLY A 244 -14.07 -1.53 23.99
CA GLY A 244 -15.50 -1.75 23.99
C GLY A 244 -15.82 -3.24 23.78
N MET A 245 -16.39 -3.92 24.76
CA MET A 245 -16.67 -5.35 24.74
C MET A 245 -18.15 -5.67 24.78
N ASN A 246 -18.64 -6.45 23.82
CA ASN A 246 -19.97 -7.06 23.81
C ASN A 246 -19.86 -8.52 24.27
N ILE A 247 -20.50 -8.89 25.37
CA ILE A 247 -20.64 -10.30 25.78
C ILE A 247 -22.01 -10.84 25.36
N THR A 248 -22.08 -12.09 24.94
CA THR A 248 -23.31 -12.80 24.56
C THR A 248 -23.56 -13.97 25.51
N TYR A 249 -24.79 -14.05 26.02
CA TYR A 249 -25.22 -15.07 26.98
C TYR A 249 -26.55 -15.71 26.58
N ALA A 250 -26.80 -16.93 27.06
CA ALA A 250 -28.05 -17.64 26.78
C ALA A 250 -29.12 -17.28 27.81
N MET A 251 -30.30 -16.86 27.34
CA MET A 251 -31.45 -16.52 28.17
C MET A 251 -32.37 -17.75 28.36
N SER A 252 -33.20 -17.73 29.40
CA SER A 252 -34.23 -18.73 29.66
C SER A 252 -35.31 -18.78 28.56
N SER A 253 -35.94 -19.94 28.44
CA SER A 253 -37.05 -20.26 27.53
C SER A 253 -38.41 -20.05 28.20
N ARG A 254 -39.51 -19.98 27.41
CA ARG A 254 -40.88 -19.71 27.90
C ARG A 254 -41.68 -20.96 28.28
N GLY A 255 -41.06 -22.14 28.30
CA GLY A 255 -41.70 -23.40 28.70
C GLY A 255 -40.71 -24.57 28.70
N GLU A 256 -41.11 -25.70 29.27
CA GLU A 256 -40.34 -26.94 29.26
C GLU A 256 -40.38 -27.62 27.90
N LEU A 257 -39.20 -27.78 27.30
CA LEU A 257 -39.07 -28.37 25.98
C LEU A 257 -38.10 -29.53 26.03
N GLN A 258 -38.46 -30.63 25.36
CA GLN A 258 -37.57 -31.78 25.20
C GLN A 258 -36.27 -31.35 24.53
N GLN A 259 -36.38 -30.50 23.50
CA GLN A 259 -35.26 -29.81 22.86
C GLN A 259 -35.39 -28.29 23.07
N SER A 260 -34.43 -27.71 23.78
CA SER A 260 -34.41 -26.30 24.14
C SER A 260 -33.85 -25.41 23.02
N PRO A 261 -34.45 -24.24 22.76
CA PRO A 261 -33.85 -23.26 21.87
C PRO A 261 -32.55 -22.69 22.47
N ARG A 262 -31.74 -22.02 21.65
CA ARG A 262 -30.59 -21.20 22.11
C ARG A 262 -30.97 -19.73 21.93
N ILE A 263 -31.40 -19.06 23.00
CA ILE A 263 -31.91 -17.67 22.94
C ILE A 263 -30.80 -16.71 23.38
N PRO A 264 -30.07 -16.02 22.47
CA PRO A 264 -28.95 -15.16 22.85
C PRO A 264 -29.38 -13.74 23.25
N ARG A 265 -28.62 -13.12 24.16
CA ARG A 265 -28.69 -11.70 24.52
C ARG A 265 -27.28 -11.12 24.66
N THR A 266 -27.13 -9.83 24.42
CA THR A 266 -25.82 -9.14 24.43
C THR A 266 -25.79 -7.98 25.43
N LYS A 267 -24.68 -7.83 26.17
CA LYS A 267 -24.38 -6.70 27.06
C LYS A 267 -23.07 -6.02 26.66
N TYR A 268 -23.02 -4.69 26.73
CA TYR A 268 -21.89 -3.88 26.29
C TYR A 268 -21.11 -3.25 27.46
N PHE A 269 -19.80 -3.42 27.47
CA PHE A 269 -18.86 -2.91 28.46
C PHE A 269 -17.83 -2.01 27.78
N HIS A 270 -17.35 -0.99 28.49
CA HIS A 270 -16.40 -0.02 27.94
C HIS A 270 -15.38 0.39 29.00
N TYR A 271 -14.09 0.14 28.76
CA TYR A 271 -13.03 0.34 29.75
C TYR A 271 -11.66 0.61 29.13
N LEU A 272 -10.77 1.23 29.89
CA LEU A 272 -9.38 1.46 29.53
C LEU A 272 -8.49 0.44 30.26
N LEU A 273 -7.69 -0.33 29.53
CA LEU A 273 -6.69 -1.24 30.07
C LEU A 273 -5.35 -0.53 30.26
N HIS A 274 -4.64 -0.91 31.32
CA HIS A 274 -3.26 -0.49 31.61
C HIS A 274 -2.31 -1.68 31.39
N LEU A 275 -1.25 -1.43 30.62
CA LEU A 275 -0.23 -2.40 30.23
C LEU A 275 1.14 -2.01 30.82
N ASN A 276 1.93 -3.00 31.20
CA ASN A 276 3.37 -2.80 31.48
C ASN A 276 4.21 -2.75 30.19
N GLU A 277 5.52 -2.53 30.33
CA GLU A 277 6.47 -2.44 29.20
C GLU A 277 6.48 -3.71 28.33
N GLU A 278 6.17 -4.87 28.92
CA GLU A 278 6.10 -6.17 28.24
C GLU A 278 4.74 -6.44 27.54
N GLY A 279 3.79 -5.51 27.63
CA GLY A 279 2.45 -5.62 27.05
C GLY A 279 1.48 -6.50 27.84
N GLU A 280 1.78 -6.82 29.10
CA GLU A 280 0.88 -7.53 30.00
C GLU A 280 -0.15 -6.59 30.62
N ILE A 281 -1.38 -7.08 30.75
CA ILE A 281 -2.47 -6.37 31.41
C ILE A 281 -2.23 -6.38 32.91
N ILE A 282 -1.95 -5.21 33.45
CA ILE A 282 -1.69 -5.01 34.88
C ILE A 282 -2.83 -4.30 35.59
N GLY A 283 -3.83 -3.76 34.89
CA GLY A 283 -4.96 -3.06 35.51
C GLY A 283 -5.88 -2.39 34.49
N GLY A 284 -6.76 -1.51 34.98
CA GLY A 284 -7.61 -0.69 34.12
C GLY A 284 -8.75 0.05 34.85
N VAL A 285 -9.56 0.80 34.09
CA VAL A 285 -10.71 1.55 34.61
C VAL A 285 -11.93 1.51 33.67
N TYR A 286 -13.15 1.32 34.20
CA TYR A 286 -14.39 1.40 33.41
C TYR A 286 -14.79 2.84 33.05
N TYR A 287 -15.26 3.02 31.82
CA TYR A 287 -15.97 4.22 31.41
C TYR A 287 -17.42 4.20 31.91
N ARG A 288 -18.02 5.40 32.03
CA ARG A 288 -19.37 5.59 32.60
C ARG A 288 -20.49 4.94 31.77
N ASP A 289 -20.27 4.71 30.49
CA ASP A 289 -21.22 4.08 29.58
C ASP A 289 -21.13 2.54 29.59
N SER A 290 -20.17 1.97 30.32
CA SER A 290 -20.05 0.52 30.50
C SER A 290 -21.24 -0.07 31.25
N SER A 291 -21.72 -1.24 30.79
CA SER A 291 -22.55 -2.11 31.61
C SER A 291 -21.79 -2.56 32.86
N ARG A 292 -22.55 -3.07 33.83
CA ARG A 292 -22.03 -3.64 35.08
C ARG A 292 -22.58 -5.04 35.29
N ILE A 293 -21.74 -5.89 35.85
CA ILE A 293 -22.07 -7.22 36.38
C ILE A 293 -21.41 -7.35 37.76
N ASP A 294 -22.00 -8.19 38.60
CA ASP A 294 -21.56 -8.34 39.99
C ASP A 294 -20.61 -9.54 40.20
N MET A 295 -20.76 -10.59 39.37
CA MET A 295 -20.02 -11.84 39.57
C MET A 295 -19.76 -12.56 38.24
N LEU A 296 -18.57 -13.17 38.16
CA LEU A 296 -18.19 -14.20 37.21
C LEU A 296 -17.81 -15.46 37.97
N TRP A 297 -18.34 -16.60 37.54
CA TRP A 297 -18.19 -17.85 38.28
C TRP A 297 -18.29 -19.07 37.38
N VAL A 298 -17.87 -20.24 37.88
CA VAL A 298 -18.07 -21.52 37.22
C VAL A 298 -18.65 -22.58 38.16
N PRO A 299 -19.59 -23.40 37.67
CA PRO A 299 -20.22 -24.43 38.49
C PRO A 299 -19.25 -25.56 38.85
N LEU A 300 -19.32 -26.00 40.10
CA LEU A 300 -18.62 -27.20 40.59
C LEU A 300 -19.43 -28.47 40.33
N ARG A 301 -18.94 -29.63 40.77
CA ARG A 301 -19.73 -30.88 40.76
C ARG A 301 -20.94 -30.76 41.70
N PRO A 302 -22.08 -31.39 41.38
CA PRO A 302 -23.24 -31.31 42.24
C PRO A 302 -22.97 -32.16 43.49
N LYS A 303 -23.20 -31.59 44.66
CA LYS A 303 -23.04 -32.22 45.96
C LYS A 303 -24.39 -32.80 46.42
N PRO A 304 -24.41 -33.90 47.19
CA PRO A 304 -25.64 -34.34 47.85
C PRO A 304 -26.23 -33.27 48.76
N SER A 305 -27.55 -33.29 48.91
CA SER A 305 -28.24 -32.38 49.83
C SER A 305 -27.76 -32.54 51.27
N GLY A 306 -27.74 -31.43 52.03
CA GLY A 306 -27.31 -31.41 53.43
C GLY A 306 -25.78 -31.36 53.62
N LYS A 307 -25.01 -31.37 52.52
CA LYS A 307 -23.55 -31.18 52.55
C LYS A 307 -23.18 -29.72 52.40
N GLU A 308 -21.98 -29.37 52.87
CA GLU A 308 -21.45 -28.02 52.82
C GLU A 308 -21.41 -27.50 51.38
N GLY A 309 -22.13 -26.41 51.12
CA GLY A 309 -22.37 -25.84 49.79
C GLY A 309 -23.48 -26.52 48.96
N ASN A 310 -24.37 -27.32 49.56
CA ASN A 310 -25.69 -27.75 49.04
C ASN A 310 -26.66 -28.14 50.18
N GLU A 311 -26.59 -27.45 51.31
CA GLU A 311 -27.26 -27.79 52.57
C GLU A 311 -28.78 -27.77 52.44
N ARG A 312 -29.29 -26.96 51.50
CA ARG A 312 -30.70 -26.74 51.21
C ARG A 312 -31.23 -27.59 50.04
N GLY A 313 -30.39 -28.42 49.44
CA GLY A 313 -30.80 -29.32 48.36
C GLY A 313 -31.91 -30.28 48.79
N ASN A 314 -32.57 -30.93 47.83
CA ASN A 314 -33.59 -31.93 48.12
C ASN A 314 -32.93 -33.25 48.63
N PRO A 315 -33.12 -33.65 49.91
CA PRO A 315 -32.41 -34.79 50.52
C PRO A 315 -32.89 -36.15 50.01
N HIS A 316 -33.99 -36.16 49.28
CA HIS A 316 -34.55 -37.36 48.68
C HIS A 316 -34.07 -37.55 47.24
N LEU A 317 -33.21 -36.67 46.73
CA LEU A 317 -32.56 -36.88 45.43
C LEU A 317 -31.15 -37.38 45.62
N ASP A 318 -30.90 -38.56 45.08
CA ASP A 318 -29.55 -39.08 44.95
C ASP A 318 -28.91 -38.48 43.69
N VAL A 319 -27.82 -37.75 43.91
CA VAL A 319 -27.11 -37.02 42.85
C VAL A 319 -26.49 -37.98 41.84
N GLU A 320 -25.92 -39.10 42.26
CA GLU A 320 -25.27 -40.04 41.35
C GLU A 320 -26.29 -40.82 40.52
N GLU A 321 -27.46 -41.14 41.07
CA GLU A 321 -28.56 -41.71 40.30
C GLU A 321 -29.08 -40.73 39.25
N VAL A 322 -29.26 -39.45 39.60
CA VAL A 322 -29.62 -38.40 38.63
C VAL A 322 -28.56 -38.28 37.53
N LEU A 323 -27.28 -38.28 37.87
CA LEU A 323 -26.19 -38.26 36.90
C LEU A 323 -26.12 -39.55 36.06
N ALA A 324 -26.43 -40.72 36.63
CA ALA A 324 -26.50 -41.99 35.90
C ALA A 324 -27.64 -41.99 34.87
N ILE A 325 -28.79 -41.40 35.21
CA ILE A 325 -29.90 -41.17 34.28
C ILE A 325 -29.45 -40.24 33.14
N TRP A 326 -28.82 -39.11 33.45
CA TRP A 326 -28.27 -38.20 32.43
C TRP A 326 -27.23 -38.88 31.52
N ARG A 327 -26.25 -39.60 32.09
CA ARG A 327 -25.22 -40.35 31.35
C ARG A 327 -25.84 -41.34 30.36
N SER A 328 -27.00 -41.90 30.71
CA SER A 328 -27.74 -42.83 29.85
C SER A 328 -28.51 -42.11 28.73
N SER A 329 -28.92 -40.85 28.95
CA SER A 329 -29.67 -40.02 28.00
C SER A 329 -28.79 -39.34 26.95
N VAL A 330 -27.56 -38.97 27.32
CA VAL A 330 -26.65 -38.28 26.39
C VAL A 330 -25.70 -39.29 25.72
N PRO A 331 -25.61 -39.28 24.38
CA PRO A 331 -24.63 -40.09 23.65
C PRO A 331 -23.21 -39.93 24.19
N SER A 332 -22.47 -41.05 24.28
CA SER A 332 -21.14 -41.08 24.89
C SER A 332 -20.12 -40.20 24.15
N ASN A 333 -20.24 -40.05 22.84
CA ASN A 333 -19.40 -39.15 22.04
C ASN A 333 -19.67 -37.67 22.38
N LEU A 334 -20.93 -37.30 22.61
CA LEU A 334 -21.28 -35.94 23.02
C LEU A 334 -20.79 -35.68 24.45
N ARG A 335 -20.94 -36.63 25.39
CA ARG A 335 -20.40 -36.52 26.77
C ARG A 335 -18.89 -36.41 26.82
N ARG A 336 -18.16 -37.26 26.09
CA ARG A 336 -16.68 -37.21 26.02
C ARG A 336 -16.17 -35.94 25.38
N SER A 337 -16.94 -35.35 24.47
CA SER A 337 -16.60 -34.09 23.84
C SER A 337 -17.11 -32.85 24.59
N TRP A 338 -17.84 -33.06 25.70
CA TRP A 338 -18.27 -32.01 26.61
C TRP A 338 -17.21 -31.87 27.70
N VAL A 339 -16.34 -30.88 27.55
CA VAL A 339 -15.22 -30.68 28.46
C VAL A 339 -15.74 -30.12 29.78
N ILE A 340 -15.63 -30.94 30.83
CA ILE A 340 -15.92 -30.60 32.22
C ILE A 340 -14.57 -30.51 32.93
N VAL A 341 -14.36 -29.44 33.69
CA VAL A 341 -13.06 -29.10 34.28
C VAL A 341 -13.20 -29.09 35.81
N ASP A 342 -12.37 -29.85 36.56
CA ASP A 342 -12.34 -30.01 38.05
C ASP A 342 -10.90 -30.39 38.58
N PRO A 343 -10.58 -30.27 39.91
CA PRO A 343 -9.31 -30.69 40.59
C PRO A 343 -9.16 -32.20 41.03
N PRO A 344 -7.96 -32.72 41.45
CA PRO A 344 -7.64 -34.16 41.83
C PRO A 344 -7.68 -34.61 43.37
N ASN A 345 -7.65 -35.94 43.74
CA ASN A 345 -7.90 -36.65 45.09
C ASN A 345 -6.67 -37.31 45.85
N ARG A 346 -6.72 -37.61 47.18
CA ARG A 346 -5.69 -38.21 48.14
C ARG A 346 -6.27 -39.32 49.12
N ALA A 347 -5.54 -39.84 50.16
CA ALA A 347 -5.80 -41.12 50.92
C ALA A 347 -5.72 -41.08 52.50
N PRO A 348 -6.30 -42.06 53.28
CA PRO A 348 -6.36 -42.12 54.78
C PRO A 348 -5.18 -42.81 55.52
N SER A 349 -5.17 -42.90 56.88
CA SER A 349 -4.04 -43.38 57.76
C SER A 349 -4.38 -43.86 59.21
N ILE A 350 -4.12 -45.10 59.63
CA ILE A 350 -4.37 -45.72 60.97
C ILE A 350 -3.34 -45.31 62.06
N THR A 351 -3.85 -44.95 63.25
CA THR A 351 -3.13 -44.33 64.39
C THR A 351 -2.98 -45.21 65.64
N SER A 352 -3.65 -46.36 65.72
CA SER A 352 -3.64 -47.15 66.96
C SER A 352 -2.32 -47.85 67.25
N ALA A 353 -2.11 -48.21 68.51
CA ALA A 353 -0.92 -48.93 68.93
C ALA A 353 -0.88 -50.27 68.21
N LYS A 354 0.22 -50.57 67.57
CA LYS A 354 0.33 -51.75 66.71
C LYS A 354 0.67 -53.02 67.52
N SER A 355 0.72 -52.97 68.87
CA SER A 355 1.12 -54.13 69.73
C SER A 355 0.74 -54.10 71.25
N THR A 356 0.71 -55.26 71.94
CA THR A 356 0.47 -55.52 73.42
C THR A 356 1.06 -56.88 73.93
N SER A 357 0.95 -57.29 75.23
CA SER A 357 1.53 -58.55 75.83
C SER A 357 0.74 -59.27 76.98
N VAL A 358 0.86 -60.61 77.13
CA VAL A 358 0.09 -61.57 77.99
C VAL A 358 0.76 -62.95 78.26
N ALA A 359 1.15 -63.33 79.48
CA ALA A 359 1.90 -64.59 79.80
C ALA A 359 1.43 -65.93 79.19
N GLU A 360 2.35 -66.89 79.00
CA GLU A 360 2.01 -68.19 78.37
C GLU A 360 0.97 -68.95 79.17
N ASN A 361 0.19 -69.72 78.42
CA ASN A 361 -0.98 -70.45 78.85
C ASN A 361 -2.26 -69.55 79.04
N SER A 362 -2.48 -68.44 78.25
CA SER A 362 -3.64 -67.42 78.30
C SER A 362 -4.12 -66.69 76.97
N THR A 363 -5.37 -66.14 76.82
CA THR A 363 -6.02 -65.74 75.51
C THR A 363 -6.57 -64.29 75.24
N GLN A 364 -6.13 -63.16 75.84
CA GLN A 364 -6.77 -61.80 75.64
C GLN A 364 -5.80 -60.69 75.13
N VAL A 365 -6.28 -59.59 74.46
CA VAL A 365 -5.52 -58.73 73.49
C VAL A 365 -5.69 -57.15 73.55
N MET A 366 -6.38 -56.37 72.65
CA MET A 366 -6.38 -54.84 72.56
C MET A 366 -7.45 -54.12 71.62
N GLN A 367 -7.39 -52.77 71.35
CA GLN A 367 -8.35 -51.86 70.60
C GLN A 367 -7.69 -50.87 69.53
N LEU A 368 -8.40 -50.34 68.49
CA LEU A 368 -7.91 -49.62 67.24
C LEU A 368 -8.43 -48.15 66.86
N SER A 369 -7.78 -47.36 65.93
CA SER A 369 -8.06 -45.91 65.51
C SER A 369 -7.33 -45.35 64.22
N ALA A 370 -7.76 -44.28 63.45
CA ALA A 370 -7.18 -43.69 62.16
C ALA A 370 -7.54 -42.18 61.74
N ASP A 371 -6.87 -41.52 60.73
CA ASP A 371 -6.91 -40.10 60.20
C ASP A 371 -6.89 -39.93 58.62
N ASP A 372 -7.31 -38.80 57.98
CA ASP A 372 -7.25 -38.51 56.49
C ASP A 372 -7.14 -36.99 56.12
N GLN A 373 -6.33 -36.59 55.12
CA GLN A 373 -6.08 -35.19 54.70
C GLN A 373 -7.12 -34.59 53.73
N ASP A 374 -7.76 -35.37 52.87
CA ASP A 374 -8.84 -34.87 51.99
C ASP A 374 -10.09 -34.45 52.79
N LEU A 375 -10.16 -34.92 54.03
CA LEU A 375 -11.18 -34.57 55.01
C LEU A 375 -10.85 -33.28 55.79
N GLU A 376 -9.61 -32.78 55.77
CA GLU A 376 -9.20 -31.58 56.52
C GLU A 376 -9.17 -30.27 55.71
N GLU A 377 -8.93 -30.29 54.39
CA GLU A 377 -8.81 -29.06 53.57
C GLU A 377 -10.13 -28.56 52.94
N GLY A 378 -11.27 -29.24 53.13
CA GLY A 378 -12.57 -28.82 52.59
C GLY A 378 -12.67 -28.76 51.05
N LEU A 379 -11.59 -29.06 50.33
CA LEU A 379 -11.53 -29.19 48.86
C LEU A 379 -12.20 -30.48 48.40
N THR A 380 -13.52 -30.51 48.55
CA THR A 380 -14.42 -31.62 48.21
C THR A 380 -14.62 -31.73 46.70
N PHE A 381 -13.63 -32.28 45.97
CA PHE A 381 -13.73 -32.50 44.52
C PHE A 381 -14.01 -33.96 44.10
N VAL A 382 -14.17 -34.87 45.07
CA VAL A 382 -14.71 -36.24 44.91
C VAL A 382 -15.72 -36.55 46.04
N ALA A 383 -16.60 -37.55 45.85
CA ALA A 383 -17.74 -37.94 46.71
C ALA A 383 -17.41 -38.09 48.22
N PRO A 384 -18.38 -38.01 49.16
CA PRO A 384 -18.10 -37.94 50.60
C PRO A 384 -17.32 -39.16 51.10
N GLN A 385 -16.16 -38.91 51.70
CA GLN A 385 -15.24 -39.93 52.22
C GLN A 385 -15.53 -40.26 53.71
N GLN A 386 -15.56 -41.55 54.09
CA GLN A 386 -15.77 -42.06 55.48
C GLN A 386 -14.92 -43.33 55.72
N LEU A 387 -14.33 -43.47 56.92
CA LEU A 387 -13.37 -44.54 57.33
C LEU A 387 -14.02 -45.86 57.81
N GLU A 388 -13.66 -47.02 57.23
CA GLU A 388 -14.20 -48.37 57.60
C GLU A 388 -13.14 -49.44 57.96
N PHE A 389 -13.12 -49.99 59.20
CA PHE A 389 -12.15 -50.99 59.68
C PHE A 389 -12.52 -52.44 59.32
N SER A 390 -11.56 -53.36 59.20
CA SER A 390 -11.88 -54.77 58.95
C SER A 390 -10.70 -55.68 59.23
N LEU A 391 -10.92 -56.92 59.69
CA LEU A 391 -9.90 -57.98 59.63
C LEU A 391 -9.67 -58.41 58.19
N SER A 392 -9.02 -57.50 57.51
CA SER A 392 -8.48 -57.67 56.18
C SER A 392 -7.37 -58.69 56.15
N GLY A 393 -6.82 -59.03 57.31
CA GLY A 393 -5.77 -60.02 57.35
C GLY A 393 -5.07 -60.11 58.68
N GLY A 394 -3.81 -60.51 58.58
CA GLY A 394 -2.93 -60.87 59.68
C GLY A 394 -2.94 -62.36 59.94
N ALA A 395 -1.84 -62.83 60.47
CA ALA A 395 -1.47 -64.24 60.35
C ALA A 395 -2.30 -65.10 61.29
N ASP A 396 -2.36 -64.59 62.48
CA ASP A 396 -3.15 -65.08 63.55
C ASP A 396 -4.58 -64.61 63.38
N MET A 397 -4.98 -64.02 62.24
CA MET A 397 -6.36 -63.63 62.01
C MET A 397 -7.31 -64.79 62.26
N ALA A 398 -6.92 -66.04 61.98
CA ALA A 398 -7.71 -67.21 62.35
C ALA A 398 -7.63 -67.55 63.85
N ALA A 399 -6.55 -67.16 64.51
CA ALA A 399 -6.40 -67.12 65.94
C ALA A 399 -7.01 -65.85 66.57
N PHE A 400 -7.67 -64.95 65.81
CA PHE A 400 -8.21 -63.66 66.24
C PHE A 400 -9.57 -63.30 65.62
N VAL A 401 -10.20 -62.22 66.09
CA VAL A 401 -11.45 -61.64 65.53
C VAL A 401 -11.51 -60.11 65.79
N VAL A 402 -12.15 -59.27 64.91
CA VAL A 402 -12.35 -57.79 65.07
C VAL A 402 -13.74 -57.27 64.67
N ASP A 403 -14.13 -56.09 65.16
CA ASP A 403 -15.32 -55.30 64.79
C ASP A 403 -15.03 -54.14 63.80
N PRO A 404 -15.81 -53.95 62.70
CA PRO A 404 -15.47 -53.07 61.57
C PRO A 404 -15.78 -51.55 61.70
N GLU A 405 -16.68 -51.11 62.58
CA GLU A 405 -16.92 -49.66 62.82
C GLU A 405 -16.11 -49.14 64.03
N THR A 406 -15.67 -50.05 64.93
CA THR A 406 -15.10 -49.71 66.26
C THR A 406 -13.69 -50.25 66.56
N GLY A 407 -13.32 -51.44 66.05
CA GLY A 407 -11.95 -51.98 66.08
C GLY A 407 -11.40 -52.65 67.37
N GLU A 408 -12.08 -53.63 67.99
CA GLU A 408 -11.61 -54.42 69.18
C GLU A 408 -11.09 -55.85 68.83
N LEU A 409 -10.08 -56.43 69.53
CA LEU A 409 -9.32 -57.64 69.10
C LEU A 409 -9.01 -58.73 70.20
N SER A 410 -8.99 -60.08 69.91
CA SER A 410 -8.82 -61.24 70.91
C SER A 410 -8.49 -62.67 70.39
N PHE A 411 -7.79 -63.57 71.17
CA PHE A 411 -7.30 -64.93 70.77
C PHE A 411 -8.32 -66.10 70.69
N VAL A 412 -8.00 -67.17 69.93
CA VAL A 412 -8.80 -68.41 69.79
C VAL A 412 -8.30 -69.63 70.62
N GLN A 413 -7.00 -69.82 70.92
CA GLN A 413 -6.43 -70.90 71.79
C GLN A 413 -5.33 -70.39 72.76
N GLN A 414 -5.05 -71.16 73.84
CA GLN A 414 -4.03 -70.82 74.84
C GLN A 414 -2.60 -71.04 74.28
N PRO A 415 -1.72 -70.03 74.33
CA PRO A 415 -0.32 -70.11 73.93
C PRO A 415 0.51 -70.92 74.94
N ASP A 416 1.63 -71.49 74.54
CA ASP A 416 2.66 -72.14 75.37
C ASP A 416 3.95 -71.35 75.07
N PHE A 417 4.81 -71.00 76.03
CA PHE A 417 5.89 -70.06 75.75
C PHE A 417 7.03 -70.74 75.00
N GLU A 418 7.34 -71.98 75.36
CA GLU A 418 8.36 -72.79 74.72
C GLU A 418 7.82 -73.54 73.48
N LEU A 419 6.49 -73.75 73.38
CA LEU A 419 5.76 -74.27 72.19
C LEU A 419 4.58 -73.40 71.68
N PRO A 420 4.79 -72.12 71.42
CA PRO A 420 3.75 -71.14 71.09
C PRO A 420 2.92 -71.58 69.88
N THR A 421 1.60 -71.45 69.95
CA THR A 421 0.66 -71.92 68.91
C THR A 421 0.16 -70.82 68.03
N ASP A 422 0.63 -69.63 68.36
CA ASP A 422 0.60 -68.50 67.48
C ASP A 422 0.94 -68.99 66.13
N ALA A 423 0.25 -68.39 65.20
CA ALA A 423 0.47 -68.64 63.82
C ALA A 423 1.98 -68.62 63.46
N ASP A 424 2.88 -67.98 64.23
CA ASP A 424 4.35 -68.02 64.13
C ASP A 424 5.10 -68.45 65.40
N LYS A 425 4.34 -68.85 66.42
CA LYS A 425 4.86 -69.32 67.68
C LYS A 425 5.80 -68.28 68.31
N ASN A 426 5.49 -66.99 68.22
CA ASN A 426 6.38 -65.94 68.74
C ASN A 426 5.94 -65.42 70.10
N ASN A 427 4.97 -66.10 70.69
CA ASN A 427 4.16 -65.60 71.77
C ASN A 427 3.42 -64.27 71.43
N ILE A 428 3.67 -63.62 70.29
CA ILE A 428 3.15 -62.36 69.72
C ILE A 428 2.28 -62.52 68.46
N TYR A 429 1.06 -62.89 68.65
CA TYR A 429 0.22 -63.16 67.51
C TYR A 429 -0.25 -61.87 66.83
N GLN A 430 -0.41 -61.87 65.50
CA GLN A 430 -0.71 -60.70 64.68
C GLN A 430 -1.98 -60.72 63.81
N VAL A 431 -2.63 -59.57 63.70
CA VAL A 431 -3.93 -59.44 63.04
C VAL A 431 -4.15 -58.03 62.47
N LYS A 432 -4.52 -57.96 61.20
CA LYS A 432 -4.53 -56.78 60.33
C LYS A 432 -5.91 -56.22 60.19
N VAL A 433 -5.96 -54.96 60.53
CA VAL A 433 -7.11 -54.12 60.38
C VAL A 433 -6.92 -53.19 59.19
N THR A 434 -7.90 -53.04 58.30
CA THR A 434 -7.84 -52.09 57.17
C THR A 434 -8.93 -51.06 57.31
N VAL A 435 -8.60 -49.80 57.07
CA VAL A 435 -9.45 -48.61 56.94
C VAL A 435 -9.52 -48.09 55.49
N ASN A 436 -10.66 -47.67 54.96
CA ASN A 436 -10.87 -47.18 53.57
C ASN A 436 -11.50 -45.77 53.59
N ASP A 437 -11.15 -44.85 52.68
CA ASP A 437 -11.77 -43.49 52.59
C ASP A 437 -13.06 -43.41 51.77
N GLY A 438 -13.37 -44.40 50.92
CA GLY A 438 -14.57 -44.42 50.07
C GLY A 438 -14.46 -43.70 48.72
N ALA A 439 -13.33 -43.04 48.41
CA ALA A 439 -13.01 -42.50 47.09
C ALA A 439 -12.05 -43.40 46.28
N GLY A 440 -11.58 -44.49 46.90
CA GLY A 440 -10.78 -45.54 46.24
C GLY A 440 -9.44 -45.79 46.91
N GLU A 441 -9.09 -45.02 47.94
CA GLU A 441 -7.83 -45.12 48.66
C GLU A 441 -8.04 -45.68 50.09
N THR A 442 -7.07 -46.41 50.61
CA THR A 442 -7.20 -47.18 51.87
C THR A 442 -5.91 -47.15 52.68
N ASP A 443 -6.00 -47.29 54.00
CA ASP A 443 -4.87 -47.59 54.86
C ASP A 443 -5.10 -48.82 55.76
N SER A 444 -4.05 -49.49 56.21
CA SER A 444 -4.21 -50.73 56.97
C SER A 444 -3.09 -50.98 57.97
N GLN A 445 -3.47 -51.46 59.16
CA GLN A 445 -2.66 -51.61 60.35
C GLN A 445 -2.76 -53.01 60.92
N LEU A 446 -1.60 -53.59 61.14
CA LEU A 446 -1.43 -54.85 61.83
C LEU A 446 -1.29 -54.61 63.34
N LEU A 447 -1.85 -55.51 64.15
CA LEU A 447 -1.81 -55.52 65.62
C LEU A 447 -1.18 -56.79 66.16
N ASN A 448 -0.33 -56.68 67.17
CA ASN A 448 0.58 -57.76 67.61
C ASN A 448 0.51 -58.03 69.14
N ILE A 449 0.34 -59.28 69.59
CA ILE A 449 0.02 -59.59 70.99
C ILE A 449 0.86 -60.69 71.61
N THR A 450 1.78 -60.29 72.51
CA THR A 450 2.92 -61.04 73.08
C THR A 450 2.58 -61.98 74.24
N VAL A 451 3.42 -62.96 74.56
CA VAL A 451 3.24 -63.98 75.61
C VAL A 451 4.58 -64.26 76.39
N THR A 452 4.63 -64.80 77.66
CA THR A 452 5.83 -64.83 78.62
C THR A 452 6.05 -66.11 79.53
N ASP A 453 7.28 -66.54 79.95
CA ASP A 453 7.89 -67.94 80.23
C ASP A 453 8.22 -68.59 81.69
N ALA A 454 8.67 -69.91 81.83
CA ALA A 454 9.04 -70.80 83.04
C ALA A 454 10.40 -71.69 83.03
N ASN A 455 10.79 -72.65 83.97
CA ASN A 455 12.19 -73.30 84.16
C ASN A 455 12.37 -74.89 84.15
N ASP A 456 13.30 -75.47 83.35
CA ASP A 456 13.74 -76.88 83.00
C ASP A 456 15.30 -77.29 83.13
N ALA A 457 15.90 -78.23 82.34
CA ALA A 457 17.31 -78.79 82.42
C ALA A 457 18.06 -78.83 81.06
N PRO A 458 19.43 -78.85 80.99
CA PRO A 458 20.13 -78.56 79.75
C PRO A 458 20.28 -79.77 78.82
N ALA A 459 20.17 -79.52 77.52
CA ALA A 459 20.32 -80.53 76.48
C ALA A 459 21.41 -80.14 75.49
N ILE A 460 22.38 -81.04 75.20
CA ILE A 460 23.21 -80.93 73.99
C ILE A 460 22.29 -81.30 72.85
N VAL A 461 21.84 -80.27 72.15
CA VAL A 461 20.87 -80.36 71.08
C VAL A 461 21.54 -80.44 69.70
N SER A 462 22.87 -80.36 69.64
CA SER A 462 23.65 -80.50 68.41
C SER A 462 23.82 -81.98 67.99
N GLY A 463 23.92 -82.27 66.68
CA GLY A 463 24.08 -83.64 66.13
C GLY A 463 25.46 -84.27 66.38
N THR A 464 25.82 -85.39 65.71
CA THR A 464 27.18 -86.01 65.85
C THR A 464 28.05 -85.88 64.61
N LYS A 465 27.44 -85.42 63.52
CA LYS A 465 28.13 -85.15 62.26
C LYS A 465 27.70 -83.78 61.80
N PHE A 466 28.69 -82.97 61.52
CA PHE A 466 28.53 -81.60 61.13
C PHE A 466 29.28 -81.39 59.85
N LYS A 467 28.85 -80.35 59.16
CA LYS A 467 29.59 -79.82 58.05
C LYS A 467 30.15 -78.49 58.48
N ALA A 468 31.44 -78.32 58.34
CA ALA A 468 32.02 -76.99 58.35
C ALA A 468 32.14 -76.55 56.90
N ILE A 469 31.94 -75.28 56.67
CA ILE A 469 32.28 -74.70 55.38
C ILE A 469 33.77 -74.37 55.44
N GLU A 470 34.46 -74.61 54.35
CA GLU A 470 35.85 -74.18 54.19
C GLU A 470 36.04 -72.66 54.31
N ASN A 471 37.28 -72.21 54.33
CA ASN A 471 37.72 -70.82 54.48
C ASN A 471 37.23 -70.13 55.77
N GLN A 472 36.69 -70.90 56.71
CA GLN A 472 36.18 -70.42 57.99
C GLN A 472 36.88 -71.12 59.17
N LEU A 473 37.30 -70.31 60.14
CA LEU A 473 37.82 -70.84 61.41
C LEU A 473 36.71 -71.44 62.29
N ALA A 474 35.45 -71.12 62.02
CA ALA A 474 34.33 -71.70 62.75
C ALA A 474 34.08 -73.12 62.24
N ALA A 475 34.14 -74.10 63.15
CA ALA A 475 33.85 -75.48 62.79
C ALA A 475 32.38 -75.77 63.00
N LEU A 476 31.97 -75.71 64.26
CA LEU A 476 30.57 -75.77 64.64
C LEU A 476 30.40 -75.14 66.01
N MET A 477 29.16 -74.79 66.29
CA MET A 477 28.73 -74.42 67.63
C MET A 477 28.23 -75.70 68.28
N VAL A 478 28.89 -76.18 69.34
CA VAL A 478 28.31 -77.28 70.12
C VAL A 478 27.19 -76.67 70.92
N ASP A 479 25.97 -76.81 70.42
CA ASP A 479 24.82 -76.21 71.04
C ASP A 479 24.33 -77.08 72.19
N PHE A 480 24.15 -76.38 73.29
CA PHE A 480 23.54 -76.90 74.48
C PHE A 480 22.64 -75.81 75.06
N VAL A 481 21.42 -76.18 75.40
CA VAL A 481 20.39 -75.22 75.80
C VAL A 481 19.80 -75.61 77.12
N ASP A 482 19.61 -74.61 77.96
CA ASP A 482 18.68 -74.66 79.08
C ASP A 482 17.35 -74.12 78.53
N GLN A 483 16.25 -74.87 78.68
CA GLN A 483 14.98 -74.52 78.02
C GLN A 483 14.17 -73.46 78.79
N ASP A 484 14.76 -73.01 79.89
CA ASP A 484 14.19 -72.19 80.93
C ASP A 484 14.24 -70.71 80.56
N GLN A 485 13.28 -69.92 81.02
CA GLN A 485 13.53 -68.51 81.25
C GLN A 485 13.23 -68.09 82.72
N PRO A 486 14.19 -67.41 83.37
CA PRO A 486 15.51 -67.06 82.82
C PRO A 486 16.44 -68.27 82.72
N THR A 487 17.12 -68.40 81.57
CA THR A 487 18.12 -69.43 81.28
C THR A 487 19.25 -69.43 82.29
N GLN A 488 19.72 -70.60 82.69
CA GLN A 488 20.86 -70.80 83.60
C GLN A 488 22.19 -70.79 82.83
N GLU A 489 23.31 -70.34 83.44
CA GLU A 489 24.59 -70.41 82.71
C GLU A 489 25.04 -71.88 82.54
N LEU A 490 25.57 -72.19 81.36
CA LEU A 490 26.08 -73.51 80.97
C LEU A 490 27.61 -73.43 80.67
N THR A 491 28.38 -74.47 80.97
CA THR A 491 29.84 -74.55 80.68
C THR A 491 30.25 -75.85 79.98
N CYS A 492 31.27 -75.81 79.12
CA CYS A 492 31.70 -76.92 78.25
C CYS A 492 33.23 -77.08 78.06
N SER A 493 33.72 -78.22 77.51
CA SER A 493 35.17 -78.46 77.25
C SER A 493 35.46 -79.58 76.22
N LEU A 494 36.69 -79.59 75.63
CA LEU A 494 37.19 -80.65 74.72
C LEU A 494 37.85 -81.79 75.47
N THR A 495 37.49 -83.03 75.15
CA THR A 495 37.97 -84.21 75.87
C THR A 495 38.69 -85.26 74.99
N GLY A 496 38.59 -85.21 73.65
CA GLY A 496 39.20 -86.19 72.71
C GLY A 496 38.98 -85.92 71.19
N GLY A 497 39.45 -86.84 70.32
CA GLY A 497 39.32 -86.82 68.83
C GLY A 497 40.66 -86.88 68.05
N GLU A 498 40.70 -87.47 66.84
CA GLU A 498 41.95 -87.61 66.03
C GLU A 498 42.49 -86.25 65.53
N ASP A 499 41.59 -85.34 65.17
CA ASP A 499 41.94 -83.99 64.70
C ASP A 499 41.70 -82.92 65.76
N ALA A 500 41.51 -83.31 67.04
CA ALA A 500 41.27 -82.39 68.14
C ALA A 500 42.36 -81.30 68.27
N ALA A 501 43.59 -81.59 67.82
CA ALA A 501 44.68 -80.62 67.78
C ALA A 501 44.45 -79.47 66.78
N ALA A 502 43.62 -79.69 65.76
CA ALA A 502 43.18 -78.67 64.83
C ALA A 502 42.14 -77.72 65.45
N PHE A 503 41.57 -78.04 66.63
CA PHE A 503 40.47 -77.28 67.23
C PHE A 503 40.79 -76.58 68.57
N LEU A 504 39.96 -75.61 68.93
CA LEU A 504 39.82 -74.98 70.23
C LEU A 504 38.32 -74.91 70.58
N ILE A 505 37.95 -75.11 71.85
CA ILE A 505 36.58 -74.84 72.32
C ILE A 505 36.57 -73.76 73.39
N ASP A 506 35.65 -72.82 73.25
CA ASP A 506 35.36 -71.84 74.29
C ASP A 506 34.40 -72.43 75.32
N SER A 507 34.83 -72.43 76.58
CA SER A 507 34.20 -73.20 77.66
C SER A 507 32.87 -72.67 78.18
N LYS A 508 32.39 -71.51 77.72
CA LYS A 508 31.06 -70.98 78.08
C LYS A 508 30.10 -71.03 76.90
N THR A 509 30.66 -70.95 75.70
CA THR A 509 29.86 -70.83 74.49
C THR A 509 29.68 -72.17 73.80
N GLY A 510 30.64 -73.10 73.87
CA GLY A 510 30.61 -74.30 73.03
C GLY A 510 31.22 -74.08 71.65
N LYS A 511 31.84 -72.92 71.42
CA LYS A 511 32.33 -72.55 70.10
C LYS A 511 33.56 -73.39 69.77
N LEU A 512 33.38 -74.33 68.86
CA LEU A 512 34.45 -75.14 68.34
C LEU A 512 35.03 -74.45 67.10
N THR A 513 36.30 -74.04 67.18
CA THR A 513 36.99 -73.38 66.05
C THR A 513 38.19 -74.18 65.61
N PHE A 514 38.36 -74.30 64.30
CA PHE A 514 39.65 -74.64 63.74
C PHE A 514 40.68 -73.57 64.10
N LYS A 515 41.93 -73.96 64.30
CA LYS A 515 43.06 -73.05 64.53
C LYS A 515 43.52 -72.37 63.25
N GLN A 516 43.29 -73.04 62.11
CA GLN A 516 43.50 -72.54 60.77
C GLN A 516 42.27 -72.92 59.95
N ALA A 517 41.75 -72.00 59.14
CA ALA A 517 40.57 -72.28 58.32
C ALA A 517 40.89 -73.43 57.36
N PRO A 518 40.02 -74.45 57.25
CA PRO A 518 40.20 -75.51 56.27
C PRO A 518 39.93 -74.97 54.87
N ASP A 519 40.54 -75.56 53.86
CA ASP A 519 40.45 -75.22 52.43
C ASP A 519 40.12 -76.56 51.74
N PHE A 520 38.95 -76.66 51.13
CA PHE A 520 38.35 -77.90 50.62
C PHE A 520 39.09 -78.38 49.38
N GLU A 521 39.53 -77.47 48.51
CA GLU A 521 40.37 -77.72 47.35
C GLU A 521 41.77 -78.21 47.78
N ASN A 522 42.20 -77.89 49.00
CA ASN A 522 43.50 -78.25 49.57
C ASN A 522 43.46 -78.69 51.08
N PRO A 523 42.89 -79.88 51.39
CA PRO A 523 42.64 -80.34 52.76
C PRO A 523 43.90 -80.59 53.60
N THR A 524 43.80 -80.33 54.90
CA THR A 524 44.91 -80.42 55.87
C THR A 524 44.64 -81.30 57.09
N ASP A 525 43.48 -81.96 57.16
CA ASP A 525 43.19 -83.05 58.10
C ASP A 525 44.17 -84.21 57.94
N SER A 526 44.15 -85.10 58.94
CA SER A 526 45.16 -86.14 59.10
C SER A 526 45.26 -87.09 57.90
N ASP A 527 44.17 -87.33 57.17
CA ASP A 527 44.10 -88.20 55.98
C ASP A 527 43.69 -87.51 54.67
N ARG A 528 43.46 -86.18 54.70
CA ARG A 528 43.14 -85.34 53.54
C ARG A 528 41.83 -85.68 52.85
N ASP A 529 40.83 -86.12 53.61
CA ASP A 529 39.51 -86.48 53.07
C ASP A 529 38.43 -85.41 53.32
N ASN A 530 38.83 -84.27 53.91
CA ASN A 530 37.96 -83.18 54.34
C ASN A 530 37.03 -83.56 55.52
N ILE A 531 37.37 -84.50 56.41
CA ILE A 531 36.55 -84.88 57.59
C ILE A 531 37.35 -84.93 58.90
N TYR A 532 37.13 -83.93 59.76
CA TYR A 532 37.87 -83.72 61.01
C TYR A 532 37.10 -84.21 62.26
N GLN A 533 37.74 -84.92 63.21
CA GLN A 533 37.04 -85.53 64.38
C GLN A 533 37.41 -84.95 65.77
N VAL A 534 36.42 -84.66 66.64
CA VAL A 534 36.58 -84.01 67.98
C VAL A 534 35.43 -84.26 68.98
N GLU A 535 35.69 -84.38 70.30
CA GLU A 535 34.72 -84.72 71.38
C GLU A 535 34.49 -83.61 72.44
N VAL A 536 33.25 -83.38 72.89
CA VAL A 536 32.81 -82.23 73.74
C VAL A 536 31.86 -82.59 74.91
N ASN A 537 31.95 -81.91 76.06
CA ASN A 537 31.13 -82.09 77.29
C ASN A 537 30.50 -80.78 77.82
N VAL A 538 29.30 -80.77 78.47
CA VAL A 538 28.51 -79.58 78.93
C VAL A 538 27.75 -79.74 80.29
N GLU A 539 27.63 -78.69 81.13
CA GLU A 539 26.93 -78.65 82.47
C GLU A 539 26.28 -77.27 82.85
N ASP A 540 25.14 -77.20 83.57
CA ASP A 540 24.41 -75.99 84.09
C ASP A 540 24.77 -75.55 85.53
N GLU A 541 24.35 -74.34 85.93
CA GLU A 541 24.60 -73.73 87.26
C GLU A 541 23.82 -74.33 88.45
N LYS A 542 22.72 -75.06 88.23
CA LYS A 542 21.92 -75.73 89.27
C LYS A 542 22.08 -77.27 89.28
N GLY A 543 22.98 -77.83 88.47
CA GLY A 543 23.47 -79.22 88.48
C GLY A 543 23.06 -80.17 87.32
N GLY A 544 22.48 -79.73 86.20
CA GLY A 544 22.19 -80.58 85.02
C GLY A 544 23.35 -80.66 83.99
N ALA A 545 23.67 -81.83 83.38
CA ALA A 545 24.84 -82.01 82.48
C ALA A 545 24.75 -83.15 81.42
N VAL A 546 25.56 -83.11 80.33
CA VAL A 546 25.54 -84.01 79.13
C VAL A 546 26.84 -83.97 78.24
N SER A 547 27.24 -85.02 77.45
CA SER A 547 28.48 -85.07 76.56
C SER A 547 28.31 -85.76 75.17
N GLN A 548 29.18 -85.49 74.16
CA GLN A 548 29.04 -85.94 72.74
C GLN A 548 30.34 -85.93 71.83
N LEU A 549 30.55 -86.95 70.96
CA LEU A 549 31.61 -87.02 69.91
C LEU A 549 31.12 -86.48 68.55
N LEU A 550 31.97 -85.73 67.85
CA LEU A 550 31.62 -84.97 66.65
C LEU A 550 32.56 -85.27 65.48
N GLN A 551 32.00 -85.42 64.28
CA GLN A 551 32.72 -85.43 63.00
C GLN A 551 32.39 -84.16 62.22
N VAL A 552 33.38 -83.50 61.66
CA VAL A 552 33.24 -82.22 60.95
C VAL A 552 33.73 -82.41 59.53
N ALA A 553 32.81 -82.73 58.63
CA ALA A 553 33.09 -82.79 57.20
C ALA A 553 33.18 -81.38 56.65
N VAL A 554 34.35 -80.93 56.25
CA VAL A 554 34.49 -79.71 55.47
C VAL A 554 33.78 -79.93 54.14
N THR A 555 32.82 -79.07 53.85
CA THR A 555 32.17 -79.02 52.55
C THR A 555 32.70 -77.85 51.79
N ASP A 556 32.96 -78.14 50.52
CA ASP A 556 33.03 -77.19 49.44
C ASP A 556 31.93 -76.14 49.60
N ALA A 557 32.32 -74.88 49.68
CA ALA A 557 31.36 -73.79 49.65
C ALA A 557 31.79 -72.82 48.58
N ASN A 558 30.81 -72.50 47.74
CA ASN A 558 31.06 -71.76 46.53
C ASN A 558 31.90 -70.51 46.80
N ASP A 559 33.18 -70.59 46.48
CA ASP A 559 34.08 -69.47 46.41
C ASP A 559 33.57 -68.49 45.38
N ARG A 560 33.83 -67.21 45.62
CA ARG A 560 33.34 -66.21 44.70
C ARG A 560 34.20 -66.26 43.45
N PRO A 561 33.61 -66.14 42.26
CA PRO A 561 34.39 -66.00 41.05
C PRO A 561 35.27 -64.77 41.18
N ASN A 562 36.50 -64.86 40.70
CA ASN A 562 37.45 -63.75 40.73
C ASN A 562 37.58 -63.14 39.34
N ILE A 563 37.31 -61.84 39.22
CA ILE A 563 37.56 -61.08 37.99
C ILE A 563 39.07 -60.88 37.85
N THR A 564 39.66 -61.43 36.78
CA THR A 564 41.10 -61.36 36.50
C THR A 564 41.46 -60.18 35.59
N SER A 565 40.46 -59.57 34.95
CA SER A 565 40.65 -58.38 34.11
C SER A 565 41.04 -57.14 34.93
N PRO A 566 42.02 -56.33 34.48
CA PRO A 566 42.41 -55.08 35.15
C PRO A 566 41.27 -54.07 35.31
N LYS A 567 41.27 -53.31 36.42
CA LYS A 567 40.25 -52.28 36.73
C LYS A 567 40.23 -51.10 35.77
N SER A 568 41.39 -50.70 35.27
CA SER A 568 41.50 -49.64 34.27
C SER A 568 41.67 -50.26 32.90
N GLN A 569 40.78 -49.91 32.00
CA GLN A 569 40.82 -50.31 30.60
C GLN A 569 40.80 -49.07 29.73
N THR A 570 41.17 -49.25 28.48
CA THR A 570 41.07 -48.21 27.48
C THR A 570 40.23 -48.70 26.33
N ALA A 571 39.33 -47.87 25.85
CA ALA A 571 38.64 -48.10 24.59
C ALA A 571 38.98 -46.96 23.64
N THR A 572 38.98 -47.25 22.35
CA THR A 572 39.09 -46.22 21.33
C THR A 572 37.68 -45.75 20.99
N GLU A 573 37.50 -44.45 20.80
CA GLU A 573 36.21 -43.93 20.37
C GLU A 573 35.77 -44.46 19.00
N ASN A 574 34.51 -44.21 18.64
CA ASN A 574 33.91 -44.69 17.38
C ASN A 574 33.89 -46.23 17.22
N GLN A 575 34.17 -46.97 18.30
CA GLN A 575 34.12 -48.44 18.35
C GLN A 575 33.14 -48.89 19.44
N LEU A 576 32.31 -49.88 19.11
CA LEU A 576 31.43 -50.50 20.10
C LEU A 576 32.19 -51.46 21.01
N ALA A 577 33.26 -52.09 20.54
CA ALA A 577 34.03 -53.04 21.35
C ALA A 577 34.86 -52.31 22.41
N VAL A 578 34.81 -52.78 23.66
CA VAL A 578 35.64 -52.24 24.75
C VAL A 578 36.76 -53.23 25.05
N PHE A 579 36.41 -54.35 25.66
CA PHE A 579 37.30 -55.48 25.95
C PHE A 579 36.44 -56.68 26.39
N THR A 580 37.06 -57.85 26.51
CA THR A 580 36.41 -59.03 27.10
C THR A 580 36.77 -59.10 28.58
N VAL A 581 35.77 -59.06 29.44
CA VAL A 581 35.93 -59.32 30.87
C VAL A 581 36.25 -60.80 31.05
N THR A 582 37.25 -61.09 31.87
CA THR A 582 37.66 -62.46 32.21
C THR A 582 37.63 -62.65 33.71
N GLY A 583 37.29 -63.87 34.13
CA GLY A 583 37.41 -64.31 35.50
C GLY A 583 37.60 -65.81 35.60
N THR A 584 37.89 -66.26 36.81
CA THR A 584 38.09 -67.67 37.17
C THR A 584 37.28 -67.97 38.40
N ASP A 585 36.87 -69.21 38.57
CA ASP A 585 36.25 -69.71 39.79
C ASP A 585 37.08 -70.89 40.31
N GLU A 586 37.29 -70.96 41.63
CA GLU A 586 38.10 -72.03 42.25
C GLU A 586 37.26 -73.31 42.45
N ASP A 587 35.93 -73.19 42.62
CA ASP A 587 35.01 -74.32 42.76
C ASP A 587 34.82 -75.10 41.44
N ASP A 588 35.00 -74.40 40.31
CA ASP A 588 34.50 -74.85 39.02
C ASP A 588 35.55 -74.85 37.92
N SER A 589 36.19 -76.02 37.75
CA SER A 589 37.22 -76.21 36.73
C SER A 589 36.71 -76.28 35.29
N ASN A 590 35.39 -76.28 35.01
CA ASN A 590 34.85 -76.47 33.64
C ASN A 590 33.48 -75.84 33.29
N GLU A 591 32.89 -74.91 34.07
CA GLU A 591 31.54 -74.38 33.80
C GLU A 591 31.41 -72.83 33.69
N SER A 592 30.20 -72.40 33.29
CA SER A 592 29.87 -71.16 32.58
C SER A 592 29.66 -69.95 33.48
N LEU A 593 30.69 -69.11 33.65
CA LEU A 593 30.56 -67.78 34.25
C LEU A 593 29.60 -66.90 33.43
N LEU A 594 28.63 -66.29 34.11
CA LEU A 594 27.70 -65.34 33.52
C LEU A 594 28.11 -63.90 33.83
N PHE A 595 28.11 -63.07 32.80
CA PHE A 595 28.47 -61.66 32.90
C PHE A 595 27.24 -60.77 32.88
N SER A 596 27.20 -59.77 33.76
CA SER A 596 26.10 -58.80 33.78
C SER A 596 26.57 -57.41 34.21
N LEU A 597 25.85 -56.38 33.75
CA LEU A 597 26.08 -54.99 34.16
C LEU A 597 25.23 -54.68 35.39
N THR A 598 25.86 -54.40 36.53
CA THR A 598 25.17 -54.22 37.82
C THR A 598 25.13 -52.80 38.32
N GLY A 599 26.09 -51.95 37.94
CA GLY A 599 26.20 -50.59 38.47
C GLY A 599 27.20 -49.74 37.70
N GLY A 600 27.71 -48.70 38.35
CA GLY A 600 28.52 -47.65 37.73
C GLY A 600 27.66 -46.49 37.21
N LEU A 601 28.23 -45.29 37.21
CA LEU A 601 27.52 -44.08 36.76
C LEU A 601 27.09 -44.21 35.29
N ASP A 602 27.89 -44.90 34.47
CA ASP A 602 27.72 -44.97 33.02
C ASP A 602 27.21 -46.33 32.55
N ARG A 603 26.61 -47.12 33.44
CA ARG A 603 26.07 -48.46 33.16
C ARG A 603 25.20 -48.50 31.89
N GLY A 604 24.36 -47.48 31.68
CA GLY A 604 23.44 -47.39 30.54
C GLY A 604 24.15 -47.29 29.18
N SER A 605 25.42 -46.89 29.18
CA SER A 605 26.25 -46.74 27.98
C SER A 605 26.84 -48.06 27.50
N PHE A 606 26.64 -49.18 28.20
CA PHE A 606 27.22 -50.48 27.86
C PHE A 606 26.19 -51.61 27.71
N THR A 607 26.58 -52.63 26.94
CA THR A 607 26.00 -53.98 26.97
C THR A 607 27.11 -55.00 27.17
N ILE A 608 26.79 -56.16 27.73
CA ILE A 608 27.76 -57.26 27.89
C ILE A 608 27.14 -58.56 27.40
N ASP A 609 27.90 -59.31 26.62
CA ASP A 609 27.50 -60.68 26.27
C ASP A 609 27.63 -61.55 27.52
N SER A 610 26.50 -62.12 27.94
CA SER A 610 26.41 -62.80 29.24
C SER A 610 27.18 -64.11 29.31
N GLN A 611 27.65 -64.67 28.19
CA GLN A 611 28.38 -65.95 28.18
C GLN A 611 29.87 -65.79 27.91
N THR A 612 30.23 -64.78 27.12
CA THR A 612 31.61 -64.55 26.67
C THR A 612 32.31 -63.42 27.43
N GLY A 613 31.55 -62.55 28.10
CA GLY A 613 32.09 -61.40 28.81
C GLY A 613 32.52 -60.24 27.92
N GLU A 614 32.16 -60.27 26.63
CA GLU A 614 32.44 -59.18 25.70
C GLU A 614 31.64 -57.93 26.10
N LEU A 615 32.34 -56.94 26.67
CA LEU A 615 31.78 -55.64 27.00
C LEU A 615 31.81 -54.76 25.75
N THR A 616 30.67 -54.20 25.40
CA THR A 616 30.51 -53.27 24.29
C THR A 616 29.79 -52.02 24.74
N PHE A 617 30.06 -50.88 24.11
CA PHE A 617 29.19 -49.71 24.25
C PHE A 617 27.84 -49.97 23.56
N SER A 618 26.76 -49.45 24.13
CA SER A 618 25.40 -49.48 23.56
C SER A 618 25.27 -48.60 22.32
N ASN A 619 26.03 -47.51 22.28
CA ASN A 619 26.18 -46.60 21.15
C ASN A 619 27.67 -46.29 20.98
N MET A 620 28.12 -45.94 19.77
CA MET A 620 29.52 -45.55 19.56
C MET A 620 29.84 -44.33 20.45
N PRO A 621 30.85 -44.43 21.34
CA PRO A 621 31.29 -43.29 22.15
C PRO A 621 32.06 -42.31 21.28
N ASP A 622 32.02 -41.03 21.66
CA ASP A 622 32.61 -39.88 20.98
C ASP A 622 33.40 -39.13 22.06
N PHE A 623 34.73 -39.08 21.93
CA PHE A 623 35.65 -38.51 22.92
C PHE A 623 35.47 -36.99 23.03
N GLU A 624 35.15 -36.36 21.92
CA GLU A 624 34.89 -34.94 21.78
C GLU A 624 33.58 -34.48 22.40
N ARG A 625 32.63 -35.39 22.57
CA ARG A 625 31.32 -35.18 23.19
C ARG A 625 31.08 -36.29 24.21
N PRO A 626 31.78 -36.23 25.35
CA PRO A 626 31.67 -37.24 26.40
C PRO A 626 30.20 -37.39 26.82
N ALA A 627 29.71 -38.63 26.78
CA ALA A 627 28.33 -38.96 27.17
C ALA A 627 28.29 -39.72 28.51
N ASP A 628 29.45 -39.86 29.16
CA ASP A 628 29.59 -40.26 30.55
C ASP A 628 29.01 -39.18 31.48
N SER A 629 28.65 -39.60 32.68
CA SER A 629 27.81 -38.85 33.60
C SER A 629 28.45 -37.58 34.15
N ASN A 630 29.79 -37.51 34.12
CA ASN A 630 30.63 -36.42 34.59
C ASN A 630 31.43 -35.75 33.47
N GLU A 631 31.23 -36.16 32.22
CA GLU A 631 31.82 -35.59 31.01
C GLU A 631 33.36 -35.55 31.01
N ASP A 632 34.05 -36.56 31.59
CA ASP A 632 35.52 -36.59 31.71
C ASP A 632 36.22 -37.66 30.87
N ASN A 633 35.47 -38.34 29.98
CA ASN A 633 35.94 -39.44 29.12
C ASN A 633 36.42 -40.68 29.90
N VAL A 634 36.00 -40.83 31.15
CA VAL A 634 36.26 -42.01 31.96
C VAL A 634 34.93 -42.65 32.35
N TYR A 635 34.52 -43.63 31.56
CA TYR A 635 33.26 -44.32 31.78
C TYR A 635 33.39 -45.31 32.94
N GLU A 636 32.52 -45.18 33.93
CA GLU A 636 32.47 -46.05 35.09
C GLU A 636 31.34 -47.07 34.96
N VAL A 637 31.70 -48.35 34.78
CA VAL A 637 30.76 -49.46 34.70
C VAL A 637 31.14 -50.56 35.67
N GLU A 638 30.19 -50.93 36.53
CA GLU A 638 30.35 -52.07 37.42
C GLU A 638 29.79 -53.32 36.75
N ILE A 639 30.67 -54.30 36.60
CA ILE A 639 30.35 -55.58 35.98
C ILE A 639 30.42 -56.65 37.05
N SER A 640 29.38 -57.48 37.11
CA SER A 640 29.31 -58.62 37.98
C SER A 640 29.51 -59.90 37.19
N LEU A 641 30.37 -60.75 37.73
CA LEU A 641 30.58 -62.12 37.33
C LEU A 641 29.78 -63.00 38.27
N THR A 642 28.92 -63.86 37.74
CA THR A 642 28.11 -64.79 38.50
C THR A 642 28.44 -66.21 38.07
N ASP A 643 28.86 -67.05 39.01
CA ASP A 643 29.03 -68.48 38.75
C ASP A 643 27.68 -69.22 38.63
N SER A 644 27.73 -70.52 38.41
CA SER A 644 26.54 -71.36 38.25
C SER A 644 25.74 -71.57 39.55
N ALA A 645 26.34 -71.38 40.71
CA ALA A 645 25.71 -71.49 42.03
C ALA A 645 25.21 -70.13 42.58
N GLY A 646 25.50 -69.02 41.89
CA GLY A 646 25.07 -67.67 42.21
C GLY A 646 26.05 -66.84 43.05
N GLY A 647 27.29 -67.32 43.26
CA GLY A 647 28.35 -66.50 43.82
C GLY A 647 28.71 -65.37 42.85
N THR A 648 28.98 -64.19 43.40
CA THR A 648 29.23 -63.00 42.59
C THR A 648 30.48 -62.26 43.02
N ALA A 649 31.26 -61.83 42.04
CA ALA A 649 32.20 -60.72 42.21
C ALA A 649 31.84 -59.60 41.27
N SER A 650 31.88 -58.38 41.80
CA SER A 650 31.69 -57.17 41.02
C SER A 650 32.96 -56.34 41.04
N GLN A 651 33.28 -55.74 39.92
CA GLN A 651 34.39 -54.81 39.79
C GLN A 651 33.92 -53.58 39.03
N LEU A 652 34.15 -52.40 39.63
CA LEU A 652 34.03 -51.14 38.92
C LEU A 652 35.20 -51.02 37.95
N PHE A 653 34.89 -50.98 36.66
CA PHE A 653 35.84 -50.72 35.60
C PHE A 653 35.79 -49.25 35.23
N GLN A 654 36.97 -48.66 35.12
CA GLN A 654 37.16 -47.33 34.55
C GLN A 654 37.66 -47.50 33.12
N ILE A 655 36.81 -47.18 32.17
CA ILE A 655 37.13 -47.22 30.75
C ILE A 655 37.55 -45.81 30.34
N THR A 656 38.85 -45.57 30.27
CA THR A 656 39.36 -44.32 29.71
C THR A 656 39.23 -44.37 28.20
N LEU A 657 38.40 -43.49 27.65
CA LEU A 657 38.28 -43.35 26.22
C LEU A 657 39.57 -42.73 25.67
N ILE A 658 40.11 -43.31 24.61
CA ILE A 658 41.25 -42.80 23.87
C ILE A 658 40.70 -42.17 22.61
N ASP A 659 41.06 -40.91 22.45
CA ASP A 659 40.88 -40.13 21.23
C ASP A 659 41.43 -40.89 20.01
N ALA A 660 40.54 -41.18 19.06
CA ALA A 660 40.88 -41.69 17.75
C ALA A 660 40.97 -40.51 16.80
N ASN A 661 41.76 -40.67 15.73
CA ASN A 661 41.82 -39.62 14.74
C ASN A 661 40.50 -39.50 13.98
N ASP A 662 39.75 -38.44 14.24
CA ASP A 662 38.49 -38.14 13.60
C ASP A 662 38.70 -37.20 12.41
N ALA A 663 37.80 -37.27 11.43
CA ALA A 663 37.94 -36.41 10.27
C ALA A 663 37.64 -34.96 10.69
N PRO A 664 38.49 -33.98 10.32
CA PRO A 664 38.23 -32.58 10.61
C PRO A 664 36.89 -32.15 10.00
N VAL A 665 36.04 -31.46 10.76
CA VAL A 665 34.73 -31.01 10.27
C VAL A 665 34.86 -29.60 9.70
N ILE A 666 34.32 -29.38 8.50
CA ILE A 666 34.20 -28.03 7.92
C ILE A 666 32.98 -27.36 8.56
N THR A 667 33.20 -26.26 9.30
CA THR A 667 32.15 -25.51 10.00
C THR A 667 31.76 -24.23 9.28
N SER A 668 32.51 -23.82 8.26
CA SER A 668 32.12 -22.70 7.41
C SER A 668 30.83 -22.99 6.64
N THR A 669 30.04 -21.95 6.38
CA THR A 669 28.83 -22.04 5.54
C THR A 669 29.13 -22.64 4.16
N ASN A 670 28.25 -23.51 3.67
CA ASN A 670 28.32 -24.10 2.34
C ASN A 670 27.68 -23.22 1.25
N THR A 671 26.94 -22.17 1.62
CA THR A 671 26.34 -21.20 0.69
C THR A 671 26.76 -19.77 1.05
N PRO A 672 28.06 -19.46 1.00
CA PRO A 672 28.52 -18.09 1.23
C PRO A 672 28.01 -17.17 0.12
N LYS A 673 27.93 -15.89 0.46
CA LYS A 673 27.78 -14.83 -0.53
C LYS A 673 29.14 -14.20 -0.76
N ALA A 674 29.53 -14.10 -2.02
CA ALA A 674 30.64 -13.24 -2.43
C ALA A 674 30.05 -12.04 -3.15
N ILE A 675 30.57 -10.87 -2.86
CA ILE A 675 30.24 -9.67 -3.63
C ILE A 675 31.11 -9.74 -4.89
N GLU A 676 30.53 -9.46 -6.05
CA GLU A 676 31.32 -9.40 -7.29
C GLU A 676 32.45 -8.37 -7.23
N ASN A 677 33.35 -8.40 -8.22
CA ASN A 677 34.57 -7.58 -8.25
C ASN A 677 35.57 -7.82 -7.08
N GLY A 678 35.20 -8.64 -6.09
CA GLY A 678 36.03 -9.09 -4.98
C GLY A 678 36.66 -10.48 -5.20
N LEU A 679 37.90 -10.67 -4.71
CA LEU A 679 38.55 -11.99 -4.73
C LEU A 679 38.19 -12.84 -3.51
N ALA A 680 37.90 -12.23 -2.36
CA ALA A 680 37.69 -12.96 -1.12
C ALA A 680 36.30 -13.61 -1.09
N VAL A 681 36.25 -14.87 -0.68
CA VAL A 681 35.01 -15.64 -0.58
C VAL A 681 34.67 -15.86 0.89
N LEU A 682 35.44 -16.71 1.56
CA LEU A 682 35.35 -16.95 2.99
C LEU A 682 36.63 -17.60 3.52
N LYS A 683 36.78 -17.61 4.84
CA LYS A 683 37.73 -18.48 5.53
C LYS A 683 37.11 -19.86 5.68
N ILE A 684 37.72 -20.90 5.13
CA ILE A 684 37.37 -22.30 5.42
C ILE A 684 37.65 -22.53 6.91
N GLU A 685 36.62 -22.32 7.71
CA GLU A 685 36.60 -22.66 9.11
C GLU A 685 36.41 -24.16 9.20
N HIS A 686 37.32 -24.76 9.93
CA HIS A 686 37.33 -26.18 10.21
C HIS A 686 37.60 -26.35 11.69
N ARG A 687 37.07 -27.43 12.23
CA ARG A 687 37.29 -27.85 13.58
C ARG A 687 37.79 -29.28 13.53
N ASP A 688 39.00 -29.44 14.00
CA ASP A 688 39.63 -30.71 14.32
C ASP A 688 39.74 -30.70 15.83
N GLN A 689 39.11 -31.68 16.46
CA GLN A 689 38.89 -31.67 17.90
C GLN A 689 39.80 -32.65 18.63
N ASP A 690 40.46 -33.51 17.87
CA ASP A 690 41.35 -34.56 18.31
C ASP A 690 42.43 -34.00 19.24
N LEU A 691 42.82 -34.81 20.23
CA LEU A 691 43.85 -34.53 21.21
C LEU A 691 45.02 -35.55 21.12
N PRO A 692 46.26 -35.09 20.84
CA PRO A 692 46.67 -33.69 20.73
C PRO A 692 46.22 -33.04 19.41
N PRO A 693 46.01 -31.70 19.38
CA PRO A 693 45.53 -31.00 18.20
C PRO A 693 46.37 -31.25 16.95
N GLN A 694 45.73 -31.68 15.86
CA GLN A 694 46.38 -31.91 14.58
C GLN A 694 46.52 -30.62 13.77
N SER A 695 47.45 -30.61 12.81
CA SER A 695 47.64 -29.46 11.91
C SER A 695 46.81 -29.65 10.64
N VAL A 696 45.65 -29.02 10.59
CA VAL A 696 44.75 -29.12 9.43
C VAL A 696 45.24 -28.25 8.27
N THR A 697 45.20 -28.82 7.07
CA THR A 697 45.51 -28.16 5.80
C THR A 697 44.29 -28.09 4.90
N CYS A 698 44.10 -26.97 4.21
CA CYS A 698 43.00 -26.76 3.26
C CYS A 698 43.46 -26.96 1.81
N THR A 699 42.66 -27.62 0.98
CA THR A 699 42.93 -27.86 -0.44
C THR A 699 41.67 -27.75 -1.28
N LEU A 700 41.83 -27.57 -2.59
CA LEU A 700 40.73 -27.67 -3.54
C LEU A 700 40.72 -29.07 -4.15
N VAL A 701 39.65 -29.83 -3.93
CA VAL A 701 39.58 -31.26 -4.29
C VAL A 701 38.66 -31.53 -5.48
N GLY A 702 37.67 -30.67 -5.73
CA GLY A 702 36.65 -30.86 -6.77
C GLY A 702 35.79 -29.62 -7.01
N GLY A 703 34.59 -29.82 -7.56
CA GLY A 703 33.65 -28.77 -7.96
C GLY A 703 33.78 -28.37 -9.43
N ALA A 704 32.67 -27.99 -10.05
CA ALA A 704 32.62 -27.60 -11.46
C ALA A 704 33.54 -26.40 -11.74
N ASP A 705 33.66 -25.50 -10.77
CA ASP A 705 34.34 -24.20 -10.89
C ASP A 705 35.68 -24.15 -10.18
N ARG A 706 36.21 -25.30 -9.73
CA ARG A 706 37.46 -25.43 -8.99
C ARG A 706 38.62 -24.59 -9.54
N ASN A 707 38.72 -24.52 -10.87
CA ASN A 707 39.82 -23.83 -11.54
C ASN A 707 39.79 -22.31 -11.33
N LEU A 708 38.62 -21.74 -11.02
CA LEU A 708 38.41 -20.32 -10.74
C LEU A 708 38.79 -19.94 -9.32
N PHE A 709 39.04 -20.90 -8.42
CA PHE A 709 39.39 -20.64 -7.02
C PHE A 709 40.84 -20.99 -6.69
N SER A 710 41.30 -20.41 -5.59
CA SER A 710 42.50 -20.78 -4.84
C SER A 710 42.16 -20.84 -3.35
N VAL A 711 42.83 -21.72 -2.62
CA VAL A 711 42.76 -21.77 -1.16
C VAL A 711 44.18 -21.72 -0.60
N ASP A 712 44.40 -20.87 0.39
CA ASP A 712 45.64 -20.90 1.15
C ASP A 712 45.61 -22.07 2.12
N ALA A 713 46.58 -22.99 1.98
CA ALA A 713 46.55 -24.27 2.67
C ALA A 713 46.68 -24.17 4.20
N THR A 714 47.22 -23.07 4.73
CA THR A 714 47.49 -22.89 6.16
C THR A 714 46.46 -21.98 6.83
N THR A 715 46.01 -20.93 6.13
CA THR A 715 45.06 -19.96 6.68
C THR A 715 43.61 -20.30 6.35
N GLY A 716 43.39 -21.20 5.38
CA GLY A 716 42.06 -21.59 4.91
C GLY A 716 41.35 -20.50 4.11
N MET A 717 42.02 -19.40 3.71
CA MET A 717 41.38 -18.37 2.89
C MET A 717 41.00 -18.91 1.52
N LEU A 718 39.70 -19.09 1.26
CA LEU A 718 39.17 -19.36 -0.08
C LEU A 718 38.97 -18.04 -0.81
N ALA A 719 39.50 -17.96 -2.02
CA ALA A 719 39.40 -16.79 -2.87
C ALA A 719 39.25 -17.19 -4.33
N PHE A 720 38.56 -16.38 -5.11
CA PHE A 720 38.64 -16.44 -6.55
C PHE A 720 40.06 -16.09 -7.01
N LYS A 721 40.50 -16.68 -8.12
CA LYS A 721 41.75 -16.32 -8.82
C LYS A 721 41.60 -15.04 -9.63
N GLN A 722 40.39 -14.77 -10.10
CA GLN A 722 39.97 -13.57 -10.80
C GLN A 722 38.62 -13.16 -10.23
N SER A 723 38.41 -11.88 -9.97
CA SER A 723 37.14 -11.42 -9.41
C SER A 723 35.98 -11.83 -10.32
N PRO A 724 34.89 -12.41 -9.77
CA PRO A 724 33.71 -12.73 -10.56
C PRO A 724 33.00 -11.42 -10.94
N ASN A 725 32.29 -11.45 -12.06
CA ASN A 725 31.37 -10.41 -12.51
C ASN A 725 29.98 -11.05 -12.57
N PHE A 726 28.98 -10.45 -11.93
CA PHE A 726 27.65 -11.02 -11.78
C PHE A 726 26.88 -11.01 -13.10
N GLU A 727 27.12 -10.00 -13.94
CA GLU A 727 26.45 -9.79 -15.24
C GLU A 727 26.97 -10.78 -16.30
N GLN A 728 28.18 -11.30 -16.09
CA GLN A 728 28.91 -12.23 -16.96
C GLN A 728 29.51 -13.36 -16.14
N ALA A 729 28.63 -14.20 -15.61
CA ALA A 729 29.02 -15.38 -14.85
C ALA A 729 29.96 -16.29 -15.67
N THR A 730 31.03 -16.75 -15.04
CA THR A 730 32.06 -17.62 -15.66
C THR A 730 32.11 -19.00 -15.03
N ASP A 731 31.18 -19.26 -14.11
CA ASP A 731 30.87 -20.59 -13.61
C ASP A 731 30.40 -21.52 -14.74
N ALA A 732 30.48 -22.82 -14.48
CA ALA A 732 30.35 -23.84 -15.50
C ALA A 732 28.98 -23.87 -16.20
N ASP A 733 27.93 -23.38 -15.54
CA ASP A 733 26.55 -23.32 -16.04
C ASP A 733 25.96 -21.91 -16.10
N GLU A 734 26.78 -20.87 -15.85
CA GLU A 734 26.44 -19.45 -16.04
C GLU A 734 25.26 -18.97 -15.16
N ASP A 735 25.12 -19.48 -13.92
CA ASP A 735 23.98 -19.21 -13.03
C ASP A 735 24.30 -18.31 -11.80
N ASN A 736 25.55 -17.83 -11.69
CA ASN A 736 26.10 -17.05 -10.58
C ASN A 736 26.25 -17.81 -9.26
N VAL A 737 26.25 -19.14 -9.31
CA VAL A 737 26.49 -20.03 -8.18
C VAL A 737 27.72 -20.88 -8.49
N TYR A 738 28.87 -20.38 -8.06
CA TYR A 738 30.15 -21.02 -8.33
C TYR A 738 30.37 -22.18 -7.36
N GLU A 739 30.47 -23.40 -7.90
CA GLU A 739 30.61 -24.64 -7.15
C GLU A 739 32.07 -25.07 -7.03
N VAL A 740 32.62 -24.96 -5.82
CA VAL A 740 33.97 -25.44 -5.49
C VAL A 740 33.93 -26.41 -4.32
N GLU A 741 34.52 -27.59 -4.51
CA GLU A 741 34.67 -28.55 -3.43
C GLU A 741 36.02 -28.33 -2.76
N VAL A 742 35.96 -27.91 -1.50
CA VAL A 742 37.14 -27.75 -0.64
C VAL A 742 37.32 -29.00 0.19
N GLY A 743 38.57 -29.38 0.42
CA GLY A 743 38.96 -30.48 1.29
C GLY A 743 39.83 -29.98 2.43
N VAL A 744 39.55 -30.43 3.65
CA VAL A 744 40.42 -30.25 4.82
C VAL A 744 41.02 -31.58 5.20
N ALA A 745 42.30 -31.59 5.58
CA ALA A 745 43.03 -32.79 5.97
C ALA A 745 43.91 -32.52 7.18
N ASP A 746 43.80 -33.35 8.21
CA ASP A 746 44.52 -33.26 9.50
C ASP A 746 46.01 -33.61 9.42
N GLY A 747 46.45 -34.22 8.31
CA GLY A 747 47.83 -34.66 8.08
C GLY A 747 48.15 -36.06 8.61
N VAL A 748 47.20 -36.75 9.22
CA VAL A 748 47.33 -38.08 9.84
C VAL A 748 46.28 -39.09 9.36
N GLY A 749 45.33 -38.69 8.53
CA GLY A 749 44.51 -39.59 7.71
C GLY A 749 43.05 -39.19 7.58
N GLY A 750 42.54 -38.32 8.45
CA GLY A 750 41.19 -37.78 8.39
C GLY A 750 41.09 -36.67 7.35
N THR A 751 40.05 -36.76 6.53
CA THR A 751 39.75 -35.76 5.51
C THR A 751 38.25 -35.52 5.46
N ALA A 752 37.84 -34.26 5.34
CA ALA A 752 36.46 -33.92 4.99
C ALA A 752 36.44 -33.05 3.75
N THR A 753 35.38 -33.20 2.96
CA THR A 753 35.12 -32.33 1.81
C THR A 753 33.77 -31.67 1.97
N GLN A 754 33.66 -30.44 1.47
CA GLN A 754 32.42 -29.69 1.44
C GLN A 754 32.33 -29.02 0.07
N LEU A 755 31.23 -29.29 -0.65
CA LEU A 755 30.86 -28.48 -1.80
C LEU A 755 30.38 -27.12 -1.29
N ILE A 756 31.06 -26.07 -1.71
CA ILE A 756 30.71 -24.68 -1.43
C ILE A 756 30.10 -24.09 -2.70
N SER A 757 28.84 -23.72 -2.61
CA SER A 757 28.07 -23.04 -3.65
C SER A 757 28.14 -21.55 -3.37
N VAL A 758 29.15 -20.89 -3.92
CA VAL A 758 29.38 -19.45 -3.73
C VAL A 758 28.39 -18.69 -4.58
N ARG A 759 27.37 -18.13 -3.94
CA ARG A 759 26.43 -17.25 -4.63
C ARG A 759 27.09 -15.89 -4.77
N VAL A 760 27.48 -15.54 -5.98
CA VAL A 760 27.91 -14.18 -6.26
C VAL A 760 26.66 -13.29 -6.19
N THR A 761 26.75 -12.22 -5.42
CA THR A 761 25.73 -11.19 -5.37
C THR A 761 26.25 -9.99 -6.11
N ASP A 762 25.36 -9.47 -6.95
CA ASP A 762 25.45 -8.17 -7.57
C ASP A 762 25.93 -7.10 -6.58
N ALA A 763 26.93 -6.34 -6.98
CA ALA A 763 27.44 -5.18 -6.28
C ALA A 763 27.20 -3.97 -7.14
N ASN A 764 26.58 -2.95 -6.57
CA ASN A 764 26.17 -1.79 -7.36
C ASN A 764 27.32 -1.20 -8.19
N ASP A 765 27.27 -1.41 -9.49
CA ASP A 765 28.18 -0.83 -10.45
C ASP A 765 27.65 0.55 -10.88
N ALA A 766 28.56 1.45 -11.24
CA ALA A 766 28.11 2.77 -11.68
C ALA A 766 27.45 2.64 -13.06
N PRO A 767 26.30 3.33 -13.30
CA PRO A 767 25.64 3.29 -14.61
C PRO A 767 26.59 3.80 -15.69
N VAL A 768 26.52 3.26 -16.91
CA VAL A 768 27.34 3.66 -18.05
C VAL A 768 26.51 4.47 -19.03
N ILE A 769 26.91 5.71 -19.31
CA ILE A 769 26.24 6.54 -20.32
C ILE A 769 26.65 6.05 -21.72
N VAL A 770 25.70 5.44 -22.44
CA VAL A 770 25.89 4.86 -23.78
C VAL A 770 25.54 5.80 -24.92
N SER A 771 24.83 6.90 -24.63
CA SER A 771 24.62 7.95 -25.63
C SER A 771 25.94 8.64 -26.02
N LYS A 772 25.99 9.14 -27.26
CA LYS A 772 27.17 9.86 -27.76
C LYS A 772 27.36 11.18 -27.02
N SER A 773 28.61 11.56 -26.79
CA SER A 773 28.98 12.86 -26.24
C SER A 773 28.68 14.02 -27.19
N ASP A 774 28.76 13.77 -28.50
CA ASP A 774 28.44 14.78 -29.53
C ASP A 774 27.01 14.59 -30.01
N LEU A 775 26.14 15.49 -29.58
CA LEU A 775 24.75 15.55 -30.01
C LEU A 775 24.59 16.64 -31.06
N LYS A 776 23.64 16.44 -31.98
CA LYS A 776 23.24 17.45 -32.95
C LYS A 776 21.80 17.81 -32.72
N ALA A 777 21.52 19.10 -32.67
CA ALA A 777 20.17 19.60 -32.60
C ALA A 777 19.91 20.48 -33.81
N VAL A 778 18.77 20.29 -34.46
CA VAL A 778 18.33 21.20 -35.50
C VAL A 778 17.86 22.47 -34.82
N GLU A 779 18.25 23.64 -35.33
CA GLU A 779 17.73 24.89 -34.80
C GLU A 779 16.20 24.96 -34.86
N SER A 780 15.59 25.88 -34.09
CA SER A 780 14.14 26.00 -33.96
C SER A 780 13.41 24.74 -33.46
N GLN A 781 14.13 23.79 -32.83
CA GLN A 781 13.57 22.66 -32.10
C GLN A 781 14.03 22.66 -30.65
N LEU A 782 13.10 22.42 -29.71
CA LEU A 782 13.46 22.29 -28.29
C LEU A 782 14.05 20.91 -27.99
N LYS A 783 13.57 19.85 -28.64
CA LYS A 783 14.04 18.48 -28.38
C LYS A 783 15.36 18.22 -29.11
N ILE A 784 16.30 17.58 -28.42
CA ILE A 784 17.60 17.19 -28.97
C ILE A 784 17.62 15.67 -29.16
N GLY A 785 17.31 14.94 -28.09
CA GLY A 785 17.34 13.48 -28.01
C GLY A 785 17.29 13.06 -26.54
N ALA A 786 17.38 11.76 -26.26
CA ALA A 786 17.54 11.27 -24.89
C ALA A 786 19.01 10.94 -24.62
N VAL A 787 19.49 11.31 -23.45
CA VAL A 787 20.69 10.70 -22.87
C VAL A 787 20.27 9.32 -22.41
N SER A 788 21.01 8.30 -22.84
CA SER A 788 20.74 6.92 -22.47
C SER A 788 21.92 6.40 -21.70
N ALA A 789 21.62 5.74 -20.60
CA ALA A 789 22.57 5.03 -19.79
C ALA A 789 22.06 3.61 -19.57
N GLU A 790 22.99 2.69 -19.47
CA GLU A 790 22.75 1.30 -19.14
C GLU A 790 23.35 1.07 -17.76
N ASP A 791 22.69 0.25 -16.98
CA ASP A 791 23.11 -0.15 -15.65
C ASP A 791 22.77 -1.62 -15.59
N GLU A 792 23.82 -2.42 -15.46
CA GLU A 792 23.74 -3.88 -15.60
C GLU A 792 23.33 -4.54 -14.27
N ASP A 793 23.28 -3.78 -13.17
CA ASP A 793 22.92 -4.22 -11.81
C ASP A 793 21.57 -4.95 -11.75
N PHE A 794 21.48 -5.93 -10.86
CA PHE A 794 20.29 -6.71 -10.56
C PHE A 794 19.83 -6.62 -9.07
N PRO A 795 18.57 -6.21 -8.81
CA PRO A 795 17.53 -5.90 -9.78
C PRO A 795 17.77 -4.56 -10.48
N THR A 796 17.35 -4.45 -11.74
CA THR A 796 17.55 -3.25 -12.56
C THR A 796 17.17 -1.97 -11.81
N GLN A 797 18.14 -1.06 -11.68
CA GLN A 797 17.97 0.19 -10.96
C GLN A 797 17.16 1.21 -11.77
N GLN A 798 16.50 2.15 -11.07
CA GLN A 798 15.83 3.27 -11.73
C GLN A 798 16.78 4.45 -11.88
N LEU A 799 17.33 4.59 -13.09
CA LEU A 799 18.25 5.68 -13.42
C LEU A 799 17.60 7.05 -13.35
N LYS A 800 18.31 7.99 -12.70
CA LYS A 800 17.95 9.39 -12.60
C LYS A 800 18.93 10.25 -13.39
N PHE A 801 18.39 11.05 -14.30
CA PHE A 801 19.17 11.93 -15.15
C PHE A 801 19.13 13.36 -14.62
N LEU A 802 20.30 13.97 -14.43
CA LEU A 802 20.42 15.36 -13.98
C LEU A 802 21.45 16.09 -14.83
N LEU A 803 21.25 17.40 -14.96
CA LEU A 803 22.31 18.28 -15.44
C LEU A 803 23.18 18.64 -14.24
N SER A 804 24.45 18.24 -14.24
CA SER A 804 25.40 18.47 -13.14
C SER A 804 26.34 19.65 -13.37
N GLY A 805 26.55 20.05 -14.63
CA GLY A 805 27.51 21.10 -14.96
C GLY A 805 27.54 21.51 -16.43
N GLY A 806 28.65 22.13 -16.84
CA GLY A 806 28.87 22.69 -18.17
C GLY A 806 28.46 24.18 -18.29
N ALA A 807 29.12 24.89 -19.21
CA ALA A 807 28.97 26.34 -19.37
C ALA A 807 27.53 26.76 -19.71
N ASP A 808 26.77 25.87 -20.36
CA ASP A 808 25.44 26.14 -20.91
C ASP A 808 24.31 25.43 -20.18
N GLN A 809 24.59 24.74 -19.08
CA GLN A 809 23.65 23.92 -18.29
C GLN A 809 22.28 24.60 -18.06
N SER A 810 22.30 25.90 -17.75
CA SER A 810 21.09 26.67 -17.45
C SER A 810 20.08 26.73 -18.60
N ARG A 811 20.54 26.49 -19.83
CA ARG A 811 19.75 26.56 -21.07
C ARG A 811 19.05 25.25 -21.42
N PHE A 812 19.37 24.17 -20.73
CA PHE A 812 18.80 22.86 -20.98
C PHE A 812 17.90 22.41 -19.83
N SER A 813 17.00 21.50 -20.14
CA SER A 813 16.27 20.66 -19.20
C SER A 813 16.48 19.20 -19.61
N ILE A 814 16.60 18.34 -18.62
CA ILE A 814 16.59 16.89 -18.81
C ILE A 814 15.44 16.31 -17.99
N ASP A 815 14.66 15.43 -18.60
CA ASP A 815 13.64 14.69 -17.87
C ASP A 815 14.34 13.66 -16.98
N ASN A 816 14.06 13.73 -15.68
CA ASN A 816 14.82 12.99 -14.68
C ASN A 816 14.61 11.47 -14.70
N LYS A 817 13.68 10.94 -15.49
CA LYS A 817 13.39 9.50 -15.61
C LYS A 817 13.70 8.95 -16.98
N THR A 818 13.43 9.73 -18.02
CA THR A 818 13.54 9.28 -19.42
C THR A 818 14.84 9.72 -20.08
N GLY A 819 15.60 10.63 -19.45
CA GLY A 819 16.81 11.21 -20.03
C GLY A 819 16.55 12.14 -21.21
N GLU A 820 15.28 12.46 -21.53
CA GLU A 820 14.95 13.38 -22.63
C GLU A 820 15.59 14.75 -22.38
N LEU A 821 16.57 15.11 -23.22
CA LEU A 821 17.28 16.36 -23.21
C LEU A 821 16.63 17.35 -24.19
N SER A 822 16.33 18.54 -23.69
CA SER A 822 15.77 19.63 -24.48
C SER A 822 16.38 20.97 -24.11
N PHE A 823 16.39 21.90 -25.06
CA PHE A 823 16.57 23.30 -24.75
C PHE A 823 15.34 23.84 -24.00
N LYS A 824 15.55 24.82 -23.11
CA LYS A 824 14.48 25.59 -22.46
C LYS A 824 13.92 26.69 -23.36
N GLN A 825 14.70 27.12 -24.36
CA GLN A 825 14.34 28.12 -25.36
C GLN A 825 14.80 27.62 -26.73
N LEU A 826 14.11 28.03 -27.79
CA LEU A 826 14.47 27.59 -29.14
C LEU A 826 15.90 28.07 -29.47
N PRO A 827 16.83 27.17 -29.85
CA PRO A 827 18.13 27.57 -30.37
C PRO A 827 17.97 28.20 -31.77
N ASN A 828 18.81 29.16 -32.09
CA ASN A 828 18.92 29.79 -33.42
C ASN A 828 20.41 29.79 -33.80
N TYR A 829 20.73 29.28 -34.98
CA TYR A 829 22.11 29.02 -35.39
C TYR A 829 22.85 30.32 -35.75
N GLU A 830 22.15 31.31 -36.28
CA GLU A 830 22.68 32.60 -36.72
C GLU A 830 22.89 33.57 -35.55
N SER A 831 22.24 33.30 -34.41
CA SER A 831 22.31 34.06 -33.15
C SER A 831 22.44 33.11 -31.96
N PRO A 832 23.57 32.39 -31.86
CA PRO A 832 23.74 31.37 -30.85
C PRO A 832 23.86 32.02 -29.47
N THR A 833 23.24 31.35 -28.50
CA THR A 833 23.13 31.86 -27.13
C THR A 833 24.02 31.11 -26.15
N ASP A 834 24.67 30.04 -26.59
CA ASP A 834 25.78 29.39 -25.89
C ASP A 834 26.81 30.40 -25.38
N LYS A 835 27.59 29.97 -24.40
CA LYS A 835 28.44 30.86 -23.60
C LYS A 835 29.47 31.62 -24.43
N ASP A 836 30.02 30.97 -25.46
CA ASP A 836 31.09 31.47 -26.32
C ASP A 836 30.66 31.70 -27.78
N GLN A 837 29.38 31.50 -28.10
CA GLN A 837 28.76 31.87 -29.38
C GLN A 837 29.30 31.08 -30.58
N ASP A 838 29.69 29.81 -30.39
CA ASP A 838 30.28 28.96 -31.43
C ASP A 838 29.32 27.89 -31.99
N ASN A 839 28.03 27.93 -31.58
CA ASN A 839 26.97 26.97 -31.87
C ASN A 839 27.14 25.60 -31.21
N LYS A 840 28.02 25.49 -30.21
CA LYS A 840 28.20 24.26 -29.44
C LYS A 840 27.95 24.52 -27.98
N TYR A 841 26.88 23.89 -27.51
CA TYR A 841 26.47 24.03 -26.14
C TYR A 841 27.12 22.95 -25.30
N GLU A 842 27.90 23.37 -24.31
CA GLU A 842 28.61 22.46 -23.42
C GLU A 842 27.83 22.25 -22.11
N ILE A 843 27.37 21.02 -21.90
CA ILE A 843 26.68 20.59 -20.68
C ILE A 843 27.35 19.35 -20.12
N GLU A 844 27.18 19.09 -18.83
CA GLU A 844 27.54 17.83 -18.20
C GLU A 844 26.26 17.19 -17.67
N VAL A 845 26.06 15.94 -18.04
CA VAL A 845 24.96 15.12 -17.55
C VAL A 845 25.51 14.14 -16.54
N GLU A 846 24.78 13.99 -15.45
CA GLU A 846 25.00 13.03 -14.38
C GLU A 846 23.86 12.02 -14.39
N VAL A 847 24.19 10.74 -14.35
CA VAL A 847 23.24 9.64 -14.20
C VAL A 847 23.53 8.96 -12.87
N ASP A 848 22.51 8.92 -12.02
CA ASP A 848 22.52 8.33 -10.68
C ASP A 848 21.58 7.13 -10.67
N ASP A 849 22.08 5.96 -10.30
CA ASP A 849 21.31 4.72 -10.16
C ASP A 849 20.37 4.72 -8.94
N GLY A 850 20.57 5.66 -8.01
CA GLY A 850 19.82 5.78 -6.77
C GLY A 850 20.31 4.87 -5.64
N ALA A 851 21.36 4.09 -5.85
CA ALA A 851 22.00 3.19 -4.91
C ALA A 851 23.50 3.54 -4.66
N GLY A 852 24.04 4.54 -5.35
CA GLY A 852 25.29 5.23 -5.01
C GLY A 852 26.29 5.33 -6.16
N GLY A 853 26.03 4.66 -7.29
CA GLY A 853 26.81 4.78 -8.51
C GLY A 853 26.38 5.99 -9.33
N ILE A 854 27.39 6.75 -9.78
CA ILE A 854 27.19 7.97 -10.54
C ILE A 854 28.11 7.95 -11.75
N ALA A 855 27.54 8.11 -12.95
CA ALA A 855 28.30 8.45 -14.14
C ALA A 855 28.08 9.90 -14.57
N LYS A 856 29.16 10.51 -15.06
CA LYS A 856 29.14 11.85 -15.63
C LYS A 856 29.67 11.81 -17.05
N GLN A 857 29.01 12.52 -17.95
CA GLN A 857 29.50 12.72 -19.30
C GLN A 857 29.31 14.18 -19.71
N ALA A 858 30.39 14.79 -20.18
CA ALA A 858 30.32 16.06 -20.88
C ALA A 858 29.69 15.82 -22.26
N LEU A 859 28.62 16.55 -22.56
CA LEU A 859 27.96 16.57 -23.84
C LEU A 859 28.21 17.90 -24.54
N CYS A 860 28.50 17.81 -25.83
CA CYS A 860 28.56 18.92 -26.75
C CYS A 860 27.35 18.84 -27.67
N VAL A 861 26.38 19.74 -27.51
CA VAL A 861 25.23 19.84 -28.41
C VAL A 861 25.56 20.86 -29.48
N ALA A 862 25.95 20.39 -30.66
CA ALA A 862 26.12 21.23 -31.83
C ALA A 862 24.75 21.55 -32.44
N VAL A 863 24.36 22.81 -32.40
CA VAL A 863 23.20 23.26 -33.19
C VAL A 863 23.61 23.25 -34.65
N ILE A 864 22.79 22.65 -35.49
CA ILE A 864 22.96 22.66 -36.94
C ILE A 864 21.92 23.59 -37.56
N ASP A 865 22.40 24.39 -38.50
CA ASP A 865 21.60 25.26 -39.35
C ASP A 865 20.48 24.46 -40.04
N ALA A 866 19.28 24.99 -39.96
CA ALA A 866 18.12 24.51 -40.69
C ALA A 866 17.57 25.63 -41.54
N ASN A 867 17.54 25.39 -42.87
CA ASN A 867 17.10 26.37 -43.86
C ASN A 867 15.86 27.17 -43.43
N ASP A 868 16.10 28.43 -43.08
CA ASP A 868 15.11 29.43 -42.76
C ASP A 868 14.38 29.91 -44.01
N ARG A 869 13.39 30.78 -43.82
CA ARG A 869 12.62 31.32 -44.94
C ARG A 869 13.14 32.70 -45.30
N PRO A 870 13.37 33.00 -46.58
CA PRO A 870 13.80 34.33 -46.99
C PRO A 870 12.78 35.41 -46.65
N ILE A 871 13.24 36.57 -46.20
CA ILE A 871 12.40 37.71 -45.82
C ILE A 871 12.48 38.79 -46.91
N MET A 872 11.34 39.15 -47.53
CA MET A 872 11.25 40.16 -48.60
C MET A 872 11.05 41.61 -48.09
N SER A 873 11.61 42.57 -48.83
CA SER A 873 11.45 44.02 -48.68
C SER A 873 11.40 44.73 -50.04
N PRO A 874 10.69 45.87 -50.21
CA PRO A 874 9.78 46.50 -49.26
C PRO A 874 8.46 45.72 -49.10
N ARG A 875 7.78 45.90 -47.96
CA ARG A 875 6.44 45.34 -47.71
C ARG A 875 5.37 46.39 -48.03
N GLY A 876 4.35 46.02 -48.80
CA GLY A 876 3.17 46.86 -49.04
C GLY A 876 3.16 47.60 -50.38
N THR A 877 2.74 48.87 -50.36
CA THR A 877 2.59 49.68 -51.57
C THR A 877 3.88 50.42 -51.91
N VAL A 878 4.32 50.28 -53.17
CA VAL A 878 5.42 51.04 -53.77
C VAL A 878 4.86 52.01 -54.80
N LYS A 879 5.59 53.08 -55.11
CA LYS A 879 5.19 54.07 -56.11
C LYS A 879 6.03 53.92 -57.38
N ALA A 880 5.40 54.02 -58.54
CA ALA A 880 6.07 54.08 -59.84
C ALA A 880 5.50 55.25 -60.65
N ALA A 881 6.34 55.94 -61.42
CA ALA A 881 5.85 56.95 -62.37
C ALA A 881 5.23 56.25 -63.58
N GLU A 882 4.24 56.89 -64.20
CA GLU A 882 3.79 56.44 -65.51
C GLU A 882 4.88 56.56 -66.58
N ARG A 883 4.67 55.89 -67.73
CA ARG A 883 5.59 55.83 -68.87
C ARG A 883 6.99 55.27 -68.58
N GLN A 884 7.19 54.73 -67.37
CA GLN A 884 8.39 53.99 -66.99
C GLN A 884 8.13 52.48 -66.89
N LEU A 885 9.07 51.68 -67.39
CA LEU A 885 8.96 50.22 -67.32
C LEU A 885 9.36 49.69 -65.94
N VAL A 886 10.32 50.27 -65.23
CA VAL A 886 10.75 49.74 -63.93
C VAL A 886 9.83 50.27 -62.84
N ALA A 887 9.19 49.38 -62.08
CA ALA A 887 8.33 49.76 -60.96
C ALA A 887 9.11 49.91 -59.66
N THR A 888 9.87 48.88 -59.28
CA THR A 888 10.70 48.86 -58.07
C THR A 888 11.68 47.68 -58.11
N THR A 889 12.56 47.56 -57.12
CA THR A 889 13.36 46.34 -56.91
C THR A 889 12.95 45.68 -55.60
N ILE A 890 12.59 44.41 -55.66
CA ILE A 890 12.31 43.59 -54.49
C ILE A 890 13.62 42.98 -54.02
N THR A 891 14.00 43.25 -52.78
CA THR A 891 15.12 42.58 -52.13
C THR A 891 14.60 41.50 -51.18
N ALA A 892 15.42 40.50 -50.93
CA ALA A 892 15.17 39.50 -49.91
C ALA A 892 16.48 39.18 -49.20
N GLN A 893 16.39 38.84 -47.93
CA GLN A 893 17.50 38.36 -47.11
C GLN A 893 17.17 36.95 -46.64
N ASP A 894 18.16 36.08 -46.69
CA ASP A 894 18.14 34.77 -46.08
C ASP A 894 19.25 34.75 -45.03
N GLU A 895 18.93 34.29 -43.82
CA GLU A 895 19.87 34.31 -42.69
C GLU A 895 20.75 33.05 -42.65
N ASP A 896 20.36 32.00 -43.39
CA ASP A 896 21.08 30.74 -43.56
C ASP A 896 22.60 30.88 -43.84
N SER A 897 23.38 29.96 -43.28
CA SER A 897 24.82 29.84 -43.43
C SER A 897 25.25 28.44 -43.94
N PRO A 898 25.73 28.31 -45.19
CA PRO A 898 26.15 29.38 -46.08
C PRO A 898 24.97 30.10 -46.77
N PRO A 899 25.13 31.40 -47.14
CA PRO A 899 24.07 32.19 -47.75
C PRO A 899 23.47 31.53 -48.98
N GLN A 900 22.14 31.35 -48.99
CA GLN A 900 21.42 30.73 -50.08
C GLN A 900 21.20 31.69 -51.26
N LYS A 901 21.05 31.11 -52.47
CA LYS A 901 20.85 31.89 -53.69
C LYS A 901 19.36 32.19 -53.90
N LEU A 902 18.98 33.44 -53.70
CA LEU A 902 17.59 33.89 -53.82
C LEU A 902 17.14 34.05 -55.29
N VAL A 903 15.97 33.50 -55.60
CA VAL A 903 15.34 33.52 -56.91
C VAL A 903 13.94 34.11 -56.84
N PHE A 904 13.69 35.19 -57.59
CA PHE A 904 12.41 35.90 -57.61
C PHE A 904 11.51 35.43 -58.76
N SER A 905 10.20 35.34 -58.50
CA SER A 905 9.21 34.94 -59.50
C SER A 905 7.83 35.55 -59.24
N LEU A 906 7.07 35.80 -60.31
CA LEU A 906 5.69 36.27 -60.21
C LEU A 906 4.72 35.08 -60.11
N ARG A 907 3.95 35.00 -59.03
CA ARG A 907 3.05 33.85 -58.74
C ARG A 907 1.56 34.18 -58.79
N GLY A 908 1.17 35.45 -58.72
CA GLY A 908 -0.24 35.82 -58.75
C GLY A 908 -0.44 37.33 -58.69
N GLY A 909 -1.63 37.77 -58.25
CA GLY A 909 -2.07 39.17 -58.30
C GLY A 909 -2.87 39.44 -59.57
N ALA A 910 -3.85 40.35 -59.47
CA ALA A 910 -4.75 40.68 -60.56
C ALA A 910 -3.97 41.15 -61.80
N ASP A 911 -2.87 41.87 -61.57
CA ASP A 911 -2.10 42.54 -62.63
C ASP A 911 -0.82 41.82 -63.00
N ARG A 912 -0.62 40.59 -62.51
CA ARG A 912 0.59 39.79 -62.76
C ARG A 912 1.04 39.76 -64.23
N LYS A 913 0.09 39.68 -65.16
CA LYS A 913 0.38 39.57 -66.59
C LYS A 913 1.11 40.80 -67.13
N GLN A 914 0.93 41.93 -66.47
CA GLN A 914 1.49 43.24 -66.82
C GLN A 914 2.90 43.44 -66.31
N PHE A 915 3.40 42.56 -65.43
CA PHE A 915 4.75 42.63 -64.89
C PHE A 915 5.66 41.51 -65.38
N ALA A 916 6.94 41.81 -65.40
CA ALA A 916 8.05 40.87 -65.38
C ALA A 916 8.89 41.13 -64.12
N ILE A 917 9.56 40.10 -63.61
CA ILE A 917 10.54 40.26 -62.53
C ILE A 917 11.84 39.59 -62.96
N ASN A 918 12.97 40.27 -62.73
CA ASN A 918 14.27 39.66 -62.92
C ASN A 918 14.50 38.64 -61.80
N SER A 919 14.69 37.38 -62.18
CA SER A 919 14.80 36.29 -61.22
C SER A 919 16.05 36.35 -60.34
N GLY A 920 17.09 37.07 -60.73
CA GLY A 920 18.34 37.18 -59.96
C GLY A 920 18.52 38.51 -59.22
N THR A 921 17.91 39.60 -59.69
CA THR A 921 18.04 40.92 -59.05
C THR A 921 16.78 41.37 -58.30
N GLY A 922 15.64 40.74 -58.55
CA GLY A 922 14.35 41.11 -57.96
C GLY A 922 13.74 42.39 -58.53
N GLU A 923 14.33 42.97 -59.60
CA GLU A 923 13.78 44.13 -60.29
C GLU A 923 12.42 43.79 -60.91
N LEU A 924 11.37 44.46 -60.42
CA LEU A 924 9.99 44.34 -60.87
C LEU A 924 9.73 45.45 -61.90
N ALA A 925 9.38 45.06 -63.11
CA ALA A 925 9.11 45.98 -64.20
C ALA A 925 7.76 45.68 -64.85
N PHE A 926 7.03 46.72 -65.24
CA PHE A 926 5.94 46.63 -66.19
C PHE A 926 6.45 46.13 -67.55
N LYS A 927 5.65 45.32 -68.24
CA LYS A 927 5.92 44.86 -69.61
C LYS A 927 5.60 45.92 -70.66
N GLN A 928 4.63 46.77 -70.34
CA GLN A 928 4.27 47.95 -71.08
C GLN A 928 4.21 49.07 -70.05
N ALA A 929 4.85 50.19 -70.35
CA ALA A 929 4.87 51.30 -69.41
C ALA A 929 3.41 51.72 -69.11
N PRO A 930 3.05 51.87 -67.82
CA PRO A 930 1.69 52.23 -67.45
C PRO A 930 1.40 53.66 -67.89
N ASP A 931 0.13 53.94 -68.16
CA ASP A 931 -0.43 55.24 -68.54
C ASP A 931 -1.46 55.56 -67.45
N PHE A 932 -1.29 56.68 -66.76
CA PHE A 932 -2.10 57.01 -65.58
C PHE A 932 -3.52 57.43 -65.98
N GLU A 933 -3.65 58.16 -67.08
CA GLU A 933 -4.90 58.62 -67.68
C GLU A 933 -5.70 57.44 -68.24
N HIS A 934 -5.01 56.38 -68.68
CA HIS A 934 -5.58 55.13 -69.18
C HIS A 934 -5.08 53.89 -68.42
N PRO A 935 -5.51 53.68 -67.16
CA PRO A 935 -5.01 52.62 -66.31
C PRO A 935 -5.27 51.24 -66.93
N GLY A 936 -4.19 50.48 -67.10
CA GLY A 936 -4.20 49.13 -67.66
C GLY A 936 -4.47 48.05 -66.62
N ASP A 937 -4.45 48.37 -65.32
CA ASP A 937 -4.75 47.46 -64.21
C ASP A 937 -6.19 46.92 -64.26
N ALA A 938 -6.39 45.80 -63.60
CA ALA A 938 -7.59 44.97 -63.75
C ALA A 938 -8.88 45.69 -63.32
N ASP A 939 -8.79 46.59 -62.34
CA ASP A 939 -9.89 47.39 -61.79
C ASP A 939 -9.81 48.90 -62.11
N LYS A 940 -8.80 49.33 -62.88
CA LYS A 940 -8.66 50.69 -63.40
C LYS A 940 -8.46 51.77 -62.33
N ASP A 941 -7.82 51.44 -61.22
CA ASP A 941 -7.64 52.34 -60.07
C ASP A 941 -6.22 52.92 -59.93
N ASN A 942 -5.33 52.64 -60.89
CA ASN A 942 -3.91 53.00 -60.92
C ASN A 942 -3.06 52.32 -59.83
N VAL A 943 -3.56 51.26 -59.19
CA VAL A 943 -2.84 50.49 -58.18
C VAL A 943 -2.74 49.03 -58.60
N TYR A 944 -1.64 48.72 -59.27
CA TYR A 944 -1.38 47.40 -59.81
C TYR A 944 -0.99 46.41 -58.70
N VAL A 945 -1.69 45.28 -58.61
CA VAL A 945 -1.48 44.28 -57.57
C VAL A 945 -0.79 43.04 -58.13
N VAL A 946 0.43 42.76 -57.66
CA VAL A 946 1.21 41.59 -58.03
C VAL A 946 1.68 40.81 -56.81
N LYS A 947 1.57 39.48 -56.87
CA LYS A 947 2.07 38.55 -55.85
C LYS A 947 3.40 37.95 -56.30
N ILE A 948 4.43 38.23 -55.53
CA ILE A 948 5.82 37.85 -55.79
C ILE A 948 6.18 36.72 -54.83
N LYS A 949 6.94 35.75 -55.33
CA LYS A 949 7.56 34.69 -54.54
C LYS A 949 9.08 34.82 -54.67
N VAL A 950 9.77 34.77 -53.54
CA VAL A 950 11.20 34.47 -53.48
C VAL A 950 11.39 33.06 -52.95
N GLU A 951 12.36 32.35 -53.50
CA GLU A 951 12.80 31.03 -53.05
C GLU A 951 14.33 31.00 -52.98
N ASP A 952 14.86 30.32 -51.97
CA ASP A 952 16.30 30.22 -51.68
C ASP A 952 17.02 29.08 -52.42
N GLY A 953 16.24 28.19 -53.06
CA GLY A 953 16.73 27.02 -53.77
C GLY A 953 16.93 25.77 -52.91
N ALA A 954 16.80 25.88 -51.58
CA ALA A 954 16.91 24.78 -50.63
C ALA A 954 15.58 24.44 -49.91
N GLY A 955 14.52 25.23 -50.14
CA GLY A 955 13.13 24.86 -49.86
C GLY A 955 12.34 25.95 -49.14
N GLY A 956 13.01 26.94 -48.57
CA GLY A 956 12.39 28.12 -48.00
C GLY A 956 11.81 29.02 -49.09
N THR A 957 10.59 29.48 -48.83
CA THR A 957 9.87 30.35 -49.75
C THR A 957 9.10 31.39 -48.98
N ALA A 958 9.11 32.62 -49.49
CA ALA A 958 8.23 33.66 -49.03
C ALA A 958 7.38 34.18 -50.20
N MET A 959 6.15 34.54 -49.90
CA MET A 959 5.24 35.19 -50.85
C MET A 959 4.74 36.50 -50.28
N GLN A 960 4.80 37.56 -51.07
CA GLN A 960 4.31 38.87 -50.68
C GLN A 960 3.46 39.45 -51.81
N MET A 961 2.33 40.05 -51.43
CA MET A 961 1.56 40.89 -52.34
C MET A 961 2.14 42.30 -52.30
N ILE A 962 2.55 42.81 -53.45
CA ILE A 962 3.05 44.16 -53.68
C ILE A 962 2.00 44.92 -54.48
N ARG A 963 1.70 46.13 -54.02
CA ARG A 963 0.84 47.07 -54.74
C ARG A 963 1.74 48.13 -55.35
N VAL A 964 1.66 48.35 -56.65
CA VAL A 964 2.41 49.40 -57.35
C VAL A 964 1.41 50.49 -57.69
N ALA A 965 1.41 51.56 -56.90
CA ALA A 965 0.61 52.75 -57.20
C ALA A 965 1.34 53.56 -58.27
N VAL A 966 0.75 53.65 -59.45
CA VAL A 966 1.21 54.52 -60.53
C VAL A 966 0.72 55.93 -60.22
N PHE A 967 1.57 56.92 -60.41
CA PHE A 967 1.21 58.33 -60.26
C PHE A 967 1.41 59.08 -61.58
N ASN A 968 0.55 60.07 -61.81
CA ASN A 968 0.56 60.91 -62.99
C ASN A 968 1.92 61.63 -63.16
N ALA A 969 2.48 61.61 -64.36
CA ALA A 969 3.59 62.45 -64.78
C ALA A 969 3.16 63.31 -65.98
N ASN A 970 3.38 64.63 -65.89
CA ASN A 970 2.88 65.63 -66.84
C ASN A 970 3.19 65.33 -68.32
N ASP A 971 2.16 65.46 -69.16
CA ASP A 971 2.16 65.27 -70.60
C ASP A 971 2.14 66.59 -71.38
N ASP A 972 2.58 66.59 -72.65
CA ASP A 972 2.53 67.81 -73.48
C ASP A 972 1.09 68.00 -74.03
N PRO A 973 0.55 69.24 -74.07
CA PRO A 973 -0.76 69.52 -74.67
C PRO A 973 -0.76 69.34 -76.20
N VAL A 974 -1.94 69.10 -76.79
CA VAL A 974 -2.14 68.84 -78.22
C VAL A 974 -3.08 69.88 -78.86
N ILE A 975 -2.65 70.55 -79.93
CA ILE A 975 -3.49 71.49 -80.72
C ILE A 975 -4.41 70.72 -81.69
N MET A 976 -5.70 71.04 -81.66
CA MET A 976 -6.76 70.39 -82.45
C MET A 976 -7.34 71.27 -83.57
N SER A 977 -7.03 72.57 -83.60
CA SER A 977 -7.49 73.49 -84.65
C SER A 977 -6.73 73.29 -85.97
N SER A 978 -7.34 73.75 -87.08
CA SER A 978 -6.76 73.72 -88.42
C SER A 978 -5.56 74.67 -88.55
N ASP A 979 -4.62 74.35 -89.43
CA ASP A 979 -3.43 75.15 -89.77
C ASP A 979 -3.68 76.21 -90.87
N ALA A 980 -4.88 76.26 -91.45
CA ALA A 980 -5.31 77.30 -92.39
C ALA A 980 -6.76 77.76 -92.14
N VAL A 981 -7.00 79.07 -92.29
CA VAL A 981 -8.30 79.72 -92.08
C VAL A 981 -8.50 80.94 -93.00
N GLU A 982 -9.76 81.27 -93.30
CA GLU A 982 -10.15 82.51 -93.99
C GLU A 982 -10.79 83.50 -93.00
N ALA A 983 -10.43 84.78 -93.10
CA ALA A 983 -10.96 85.86 -92.27
C ALA A 983 -11.50 86.99 -93.16
N ALA A 984 -12.66 87.56 -92.82
CA ALA A 984 -13.21 88.70 -93.56
C ALA A 984 -12.42 89.97 -93.26
N GLU A 985 -12.26 90.84 -94.27
CA GLU A 985 -11.71 92.17 -94.08
C GLU A 985 -12.57 93.05 -93.15
N ASN A 986 -12.01 94.18 -92.71
CA ASN A 986 -12.63 95.13 -91.80
C ASN A 986 -13.01 94.56 -90.41
N GLN A 987 -12.50 93.37 -90.07
CA GLN A 987 -12.69 92.72 -88.77
C GLN A 987 -11.36 92.28 -88.14
N LEU A 988 -11.29 92.28 -86.82
CA LEU A 988 -10.07 91.88 -86.10
C LEU A 988 -9.96 90.37 -85.87
N ALA A 989 -11.03 89.59 -86.00
CA ALA A 989 -11.00 88.16 -85.67
C ALA A 989 -10.39 87.31 -86.79
N ALA A 990 -9.53 86.34 -86.45
CA ALA A 990 -8.98 85.37 -87.40
C ALA A 990 -9.50 83.94 -87.14
N ILE A 991 -9.01 83.29 -86.07
CA ILE A 991 -9.44 81.93 -85.67
C ILE A 991 -9.31 81.76 -84.16
N LYS A 992 -10.05 80.81 -83.58
CA LYS A 992 -9.83 80.31 -82.23
C LYS A 992 -8.99 79.04 -82.27
N VAL A 993 -7.77 79.10 -81.73
CA VAL A 993 -6.89 77.93 -81.56
C VAL A 993 -7.41 77.12 -80.39
N LEU A 994 -7.65 75.82 -80.61
CA LEU A 994 -8.15 74.90 -79.59
C LEU A 994 -7.09 73.84 -79.31
N ALA A 995 -6.80 73.59 -78.04
CA ALA A 995 -5.91 72.54 -77.58
C ALA A 995 -6.52 71.73 -76.43
N HIS A 996 -6.03 70.51 -76.23
CA HIS A 996 -6.41 69.61 -75.15
C HIS A 996 -5.17 69.02 -74.48
N ASP A 997 -5.27 68.79 -73.18
CA ASP A 997 -4.29 68.14 -72.33
C ASP A 997 -5.01 67.06 -71.52
N GLU A 998 -4.46 65.85 -71.55
CA GLU A 998 -5.10 64.66 -70.97
C GLU A 998 -4.77 64.49 -69.48
N ASP A 999 -3.76 65.21 -68.95
CA ASP A 999 -3.29 65.06 -67.57
C ASP A 999 -4.40 65.23 -66.53
N LEU A 1000 -4.38 64.39 -65.49
CA LEU A 1000 -5.30 64.52 -64.34
C LEU A 1000 -4.60 64.96 -63.03
N PRO A 1001 -5.07 66.03 -62.35
CA PRO A 1001 -6.16 66.93 -62.75
C PRO A 1001 -5.78 67.77 -63.97
N THR A 1002 -6.78 68.11 -64.81
CA THR A 1002 -6.61 68.88 -66.05
C THR A 1002 -5.82 70.16 -65.81
N GLN A 1003 -4.71 70.33 -66.54
CA GLN A 1003 -3.87 71.52 -66.47
C GLN A 1003 -4.53 72.72 -67.16
N ALA A 1004 -4.14 73.93 -66.74
CA ALA A 1004 -4.55 75.15 -67.43
C ALA A 1004 -3.67 75.39 -68.67
N LEU A 1005 -4.28 75.62 -69.84
CA LEU A 1005 -3.56 75.88 -71.08
C LEU A 1005 -3.38 77.36 -71.36
N VAL A 1006 -2.15 77.75 -71.71
CA VAL A 1006 -1.74 79.11 -72.04
C VAL A 1006 -1.31 79.18 -73.51
N TYR A 1007 -1.98 80.05 -74.27
CA TYR A 1007 -1.73 80.26 -75.69
C TYR A 1007 -0.80 81.46 -75.91
N SER A 1008 0.15 81.36 -76.82
CA SER A 1008 1.06 82.45 -77.16
C SER A 1008 1.49 82.41 -78.62
N LEU A 1009 2.02 83.52 -79.13
CA LEU A 1009 2.59 83.56 -80.47
C LEU A 1009 4.09 83.28 -80.39
N ASN A 1010 4.57 82.35 -81.20
CA ASN A 1010 5.97 81.94 -81.18
C ASN A 1010 6.81 82.65 -82.24
N ARG A 1011 6.45 82.46 -83.52
CA ARG A 1011 7.14 83.02 -84.70
C ARG A 1011 6.16 83.18 -85.87
N GLY A 1012 6.60 83.65 -87.02
CA GLY A 1012 5.78 83.77 -88.24
C GLY A 1012 6.11 85.06 -88.99
N ALA A 1013 5.98 85.05 -90.32
CA ALA A 1013 6.34 86.22 -91.14
C ALA A 1013 5.53 87.47 -90.75
N ASP A 1014 4.29 87.26 -90.31
CA ASP A 1014 3.31 88.31 -89.98
C ASP A 1014 2.91 88.32 -88.51
N GLN A 1015 3.65 87.62 -87.63
CA GLN A 1015 3.33 87.50 -86.19
C GLN A 1015 3.07 88.85 -85.52
N GLU A 1016 3.82 89.89 -85.87
CA GLU A 1016 3.67 91.23 -85.28
C GLU A 1016 2.28 91.82 -85.51
N ARG A 1017 1.55 91.35 -86.52
CA ARG A 1017 0.20 91.79 -86.88
C ARG A 1017 -0.90 91.09 -86.09
N PHE A 1018 -0.57 90.00 -85.40
CA PHE A 1018 -1.53 89.27 -84.58
C PHE A 1018 -1.33 89.50 -83.09
N ALA A 1019 -2.42 89.27 -82.36
CA ALA A 1019 -2.44 89.01 -80.94
C ALA A 1019 -3.24 87.72 -80.71
N ILE A 1020 -2.84 86.93 -79.72
CA ILE A 1020 -3.63 85.78 -79.26
C ILE A 1020 -3.99 85.99 -77.80
N ASP A 1021 -5.23 85.72 -77.45
CA ASP A 1021 -5.63 85.69 -76.04
C ASP A 1021 -5.04 84.45 -75.37
N ALA A 1022 -4.27 84.70 -74.31
CA ALA A 1022 -3.49 83.65 -73.66
C ALA A 1022 -4.35 82.61 -72.93
N ALA A 1023 -5.62 82.90 -72.62
CA ALA A 1023 -6.51 81.96 -71.93
C ALA A 1023 -7.49 81.28 -72.89
N THR A 1024 -7.92 81.96 -73.95
CA THR A 1024 -8.98 81.46 -74.83
C THR A 1024 -8.49 80.96 -76.19
N GLY A 1025 -7.26 81.26 -76.57
CA GLY A 1025 -6.68 80.90 -77.87
C GLY A 1025 -7.25 81.67 -79.05
N ASP A 1026 -8.02 82.74 -78.81
CA ASP A 1026 -8.58 83.58 -79.87
C ASP A 1026 -7.46 84.41 -80.54
N LEU A 1027 -7.11 84.03 -81.77
CA LEU A 1027 -6.15 84.72 -82.63
C LEU A 1027 -6.86 85.85 -83.38
N THR A 1028 -6.34 87.07 -83.24
CA THR A 1028 -6.91 88.30 -83.79
C THR A 1028 -5.83 89.14 -84.47
N PHE A 1029 -6.19 89.82 -85.55
CA PHE A 1029 -5.40 90.92 -86.10
C PHE A 1029 -5.41 92.10 -85.12
N LYS A 1030 -4.28 92.81 -85.02
CA LYS A 1030 -4.19 94.04 -84.21
C LYS A 1030 -4.87 95.23 -84.87
N ASP A 1031 -4.77 95.31 -86.20
CA ASP A 1031 -5.47 96.27 -87.04
C ASP A 1031 -6.34 95.47 -88.00
N ALA A 1032 -7.59 95.91 -88.21
CA ALA A 1032 -8.48 95.22 -89.13
C ALA A 1032 -7.84 95.23 -90.53
N PRO A 1033 -7.70 94.07 -91.19
CA PRO A 1033 -7.13 94.03 -92.52
C PRO A 1033 -8.13 94.66 -93.50
N ASP A 1034 -7.61 95.34 -94.52
CA ASP A 1034 -8.34 96.00 -95.63
C ASP A 1034 -7.85 95.26 -96.88
N PHE A 1035 -8.75 94.57 -97.56
CA PHE A 1035 -8.44 93.67 -98.66
C PHE A 1035 -7.90 94.45 -99.87
N GLU A 1036 -8.44 95.64 -100.14
CA GLU A 1036 -8.00 96.53 -101.22
C GLU A 1036 -6.60 97.11 -100.94
N LYS A 1037 -6.15 97.08 -99.67
CA LYS A 1037 -4.82 97.56 -99.22
C LYS A 1037 -4.11 96.53 -98.33
N PRO A 1038 -3.67 95.38 -98.89
CA PRO A 1038 -3.00 94.32 -98.14
C PRO A 1038 -1.76 94.84 -97.42
N ARG A 1039 -1.54 94.34 -96.19
CA ARG A 1039 -0.41 94.76 -95.35
C ARG A 1039 0.46 93.61 -94.88
N ASP A 1040 0.09 92.37 -95.18
CA ASP A 1040 0.97 91.21 -94.99
C ASP A 1040 2.33 91.45 -95.70
N LYS A 1041 3.34 90.74 -95.24
CA LYS A 1041 4.74 91.05 -95.61
C LYS A 1041 5.01 90.92 -97.11
N ASN A 1042 4.28 90.05 -97.80
CA ASN A 1042 4.34 89.76 -99.23
C ASN A 1042 3.24 90.45 -100.05
N MET A 1043 2.25 91.09 -99.39
CA MET A 1043 1.13 91.82 -99.98
C MET A 1043 0.19 90.94 -100.82
N ASP A 1044 -0.02 89.69 -100.43
CA ASP A 1044 -0.89 88.73 -101.11
C ASP A 1044 -2.16 88.33 -100.35
N ASN A 1045 -2.47 89.02 -99.24
CA ASN A 1045 -3.62 88.79 -98.36
C ASN A 1045 -3.58 87.45 -97.58
N VAL A 1046 -2.45 86.74 -97.53
CA VAL A 1046 -2.25 85.57 -96.66
C VAL A 1046 -1.23 85.87 -95.58
N TYR A 1047 -1.63 85.76 -94.32
CA TYR A 1047 -0.81 86.10 -93.17
C TYR A 1047 -0.36 84.85 -92.40
N GLU A 1048 0.95 84.71 -92.16
CA GLU A 1048 1.52 83.51 -91.51
C GLU A 1048 1.94 83.76 -90.06
N VAL A 1049 1.40 82.96 -89.11
CA VAL A 1049 1.73 83.05 -87.68
C VAL A 1049 1.72 81.69 -86.97
N GLU A 1050 2.78 81.37 -86.21
CA GLU A 1050 2.92 80.16 -85.41
C GLU A 1050 2.46 80.40 -83.97
N VAL A 1051 1.54 79.56 -83.51
CA VAL A 1051 0.96 79.58 -82.16
C VAL A 1051 1.60 78.48 -81.33
N LYS A 1052 1.91 78.79 -80.06
CA LYS A 1052 2.39 77.85 -79.04
C LYS A 1052 1.33 77.70 -77.95
N VAL A 1053 1.13 76.47 -77.48
CA VAL A 1053 0.29 76.17 -76.30
C VAL A 1053 1.17 75.51 -75.26
N GLU A 1054 1.09 75.98 -74.01
CA GLU A 1054 1.81 75.43 -72.86
C GLU A 1054 0.81 75.09 -71.76
N ASP A 1055 1.06 74.02 -71.01
CA ASP A 1055 0.38 73.76 -69.75
C ASP A 1055 1.08 74.51 -68.59
N ASP A 1056 0.54 74.41 -67.37
CA ASP A 1056 1.08 75.09 -66.18
C ASP A 1056 2.15 74.29 -65.40
N GLN A 1057 2.54 73.12 -65.91
CA GLN A 1057 3.59 72.26 -65.37
C GLN A 1057 4.81 72.10 -66.29
N GLY A 1058 4.78 72.73 -67.47
CA GLY A 1058 5.91 72.93 -68.37
C GLY A 1058 5.87 72.16 -69.69
N GLY A 1059 4.81 71.40 -70.00
CA GLY A 1059 4.62 70.77 -71.30
C GLY A 1059 4.18 71.78 -72.37
N SER A 1060 4.60 71.58 -73.63
CA SER A 1060 4.29 72.55 -74.70
C SER A 1060 4.27 71.99 -76.13
N THR A 1061 3.44 72.59 -76.99
CA THR A 1061 3.34 72.28 -78.43
C THR A 1061 3.21 73.54 -79.28
N THR A 1062 3.48 73.45 -80.59
CA THR A 1062 3.42 74.59 -81.54
C THR A 1062 2.81 74.22 -82.90
N GLN A 1063 2.05 75.12 -83.54
CA GLN A 1063 1.48 74.95 -84.89
C GLN A 1063 1.53 76.26 -85.70
N LEU A 1064 1.92 76.20 -86.98
CA LEU A 1064 1.86 77.34 -87.91
C LEU A 1064 0.42 77.49 -88.46
N VAL A 1065 -0.11 78.71 -88.44
CA VAL A 1065 -1.48 79.05 -88.89
C VAL A 1065 -1.41 80.10 -90.00
N ASN A 1066 -2.03 79.79 -91.14
CA ASN A 1066 -2.13 80.68 -92.30
C ASN A 1066 -3.54 81.29 -92.39
N VAL A 1067 -3.64 82.62 -92.28
CA VAL A 1067 -4.91 83.37 -92.28
C VAL A 1067 -5.05 84.13 -93.60
N THR A 1068 -6.02 83.75 -94.44
CA THR A 1068 -6.31 84.41 -95.72
C THR A 1068 -7.41 85.45 -95.56
N VAL A 1069 -7.18 86.71 -95.93
CA VAL A 1069 -8.19 87.78 -95.85
C VAL A 1069 -9.06 87.78 -97.11
N ILE A 1070 -10.38 87.87 -96.94
CA ILE A 1070 -11.38 87.90 -98.03
C ILE A 1070 -12.16 89.24 -98.07
N ASN A 1071 -12.53 89.69 -99.26
CA ASN A 1071 -13.21 90.98 -99.49
C ASN A 1071 -14.69 91.00 -99.00
N VAL A 1072 -15.17 92.15 -98.51
CA VAL A 1072 -16.58 92.42 -98.12
C VAL A 1072 -17.08 93.78 -98.66
N ASN A 1073 -18.24 93.80 -99.36
CA ASN A 1073 -18.83 94.97 -100.04
C ASN A 1073 -19.34 96.12 -99.11
N GLU A 1074 -19.03 97.38 -99.45
CA GLU A 1074 -19.46 98.67 -98.86
C GLU A 1074 -20.75 99.27 -99.50
N ARG A 1075 -21.17 100.52 -99.15
CA ARG A 1075 -22.44 101.14 -99.61
C ARG A 1075 -22.25 102.50 -100.33
N PRO A 1076 -23.14 102.89 -101.27
CA PRO A 1076 -23.07 104.17 -102.02
C PRO A 1076 -23.70 105.41 -101.31
N THR A 1077 -23.36 106.67 -101.70
CA THR A 1077 -23.81 107.95 -101.04
C THR A 1077 -24.41 109.04 -102.00
N ILE A 1078 -25.45 109.86 -101.61
CA ILE A 1078 -26.28 110.79 -102.47
C ILE A 1078 -26.32 112.32 -102.05
N THR A 1079 -26.45 113.33 -102.97
CA THR A 1079 -26.63 114.82 -102.69
C THR A 1079 -27.52 115.65 -103.70
N TYR A 1080 -28.27 116.76 -103.32
CA TYR A 1080 -29.18 117.61 -104.20
C TYR A 1080 -29.62 119.08 -103.73
N SER A 1081 -30.30 119.95 -104.55
CA SER A 1081 -30.92 121.30 -104.20
C SER A 1081 -32.01 121.94 -105.19
N PRO A 1082 -33.22 122.45 -104.81
CA PRO A 1082 -34.31 122.89 -105.79
C PRO A 1082 -34.99 124.32 -105.71
N LYS A 1083 -35.68 124.78 -106.79
CA LYS A 1083 -36.84 125.75 -106.88
C LYS A 1083 -37.45 125.85 -108.31
N VAL A 1084 -38.80 125.86 -108.49
CA VAL A 1084 -39.46 125.83 -109.83
C VAL A 1084 -40.64 126.84 -109.91
N GLN A 1085 -40.91 127.46 -111.07
CA GLN A 1085 -42.10 128.31 -111.35
C GLN A 1085 -43.19 127.51 -112.09
N GLU A 1086 -44.45 127.94 -112.02
CA GLU A 1086 -45.52 127.26 -112.78
C GLU A 1086 -45.29 127.32 -114.30
N ASN A 1087 -45.95 126.42 -115.05
CA ASN A 1087 -45.80 126.24 -116.50
C ASN A 1087 -44.44 125.66 -117.00
N GLN A 1088 -43.59 125.08 -116.12
CA GLN A 1088 -42.37 124.35 -116.51
C GLN A 1088 -42.26 122.95 -115.89
N THR A 1089 -41.49 122.05 -116.53
CA THR A 1089 -41.34 120.67 -116.07
C THR A 1089 -39.99 120.30 -115.43
N GLU A 1090 -38.88 120.99 -115.66
CA GLU A 1090 -37.58 120.57 -115.08
C GLU A 1090 -37.42 120.87 -113.58
N VAL A 1091 -36.66 120.04 -112.84
CA VAL A 1091 -36.44 120.17 -111.38
C VAL A 1091 -34.94 120.22 -110.97
N LEU A 1092 -34.17 119.12 -111.07
CA LEU A 1092 -32.72 119.02 -110.69
C LEU A 1092 -32.04 117.71 -111.15
N THR A 1093 -30.73 117.52 -110.90
CA THR A 1093 -29.96 116.26 -111.11
C THR A 1093 -29.36 115.70 -109.79
N VAL A 1094 -29.28 114.37 -109.61
CA VAL A 1094 -28.73 113.66 -108.40
C VAL A 1094 -27.36 112.95 -108.68
N ASN A 1095 -26.34 113.09 -107.79
CA ASN A 1095 -24.98 112.49 -107.93
C ASN A 1095 -24.61 111.40 -106.87
N VAL A 1096 -23.74 110.40 -107.20
CA VAL A 1096 -23.37 109.20 -106.38
C VAL A 1096 -21.86 108.78 -106.43
N THR A 1097 -21.28 108.21 -105.33
CA THR A 1097 -19.95 107.52 -105.26
C THR A 1097 -19.98 106.21 -104.41
N ASP A 1098 -19.11 105.21 -104.71
CA ASP A 1098 -18.95 103.89 -104.03
C ASP A 1098 -17.46 103.39 -104.01
N GLU A 1099 -16.98 102.71 -102.96
CA GLU A 1099 -15.56 102.30 -102.78
C GLU A 1099 -15.19 100.97 -103.44
N ASP A 1100 -16.15 100.05 -103.67
CA ASP A 1100 -15.95 98.74 -104.31
C ASP A 1100 -15.76 98.81 -105.84
N MET A 1101 -15.73 100.03 -106.39
CA MET A 1101 -16.11 100.46 -107.76
C MET A 1101 -15.35 99.87 -108.97
N SER A 1102 -14.88 98.64 -108.90
CA SER A 1102 -14.37 97.88 -110.03
C SER A 1102 -15.33 96.81 -110.56
N THR A 1103 -16.48 96.56 -109.92
CA THR A 1103 -17.27 95.36 -110.22
C THR A 1103 -18.78 95.53 -110.49
N HIS A 1104 -19.46 96.64 -110.13
CA HIS A 1104 -20.93 96.71 -110.24
C HIS A 1104 -21.52 98.05 -110.74
N ASP A 1105 -22.68 98.00 -111.42
CA ASP A 1105 -23.39 99.13 -112.06
C ASP A 1105 -24.39 99.81 -111.08
N ILE A 1106 -24.23 101.11 -110.81
CA ILE A 1106 -25.13 101.89 -109.93
C ILE A 1106 -26.44 102.27 -110.66
N VAL A 1107 -27.60 102.11 -109.99
CA VAL A 1107 -28.95 102.44 -110.52
C VAL A 1107 -29.68 103.49 -109.66
N ILE A 1108 -30.24 104.54 -110.29
CA ILE A 1108 -31.01 105.62 -109.62
C ILE A 1108 -32.51 105.51 -109.97
N SER A 1109 -33.42 105.69 -108.99
CA SER A 1109 -34.88 105.62 -109.22
C SER A 1109 -35.69 106.50 -108.27
N ILE A 1110 -36.94 106.84 -108.62
CA ILE A 1110 -37.90 107.46 -107.68
C ILE A 1110 -38.57 106.35 -106.88
N SER A 1111 -38.42 106.37 -105.56
CA SER A 1111 -38.93 105.35 -104.64
C SER A 1111 -40.22 105.75 -103.91
N GLY A 1112 -40.55 107.05 -103.84
CA GLY A 1112 -41.65 107.54 -103.00
C GLY A 1112 -41.93 109.03 -103.14
N GLY A 1113 -42.69 109.57 -102.18
CA GLY A 1113 -43.18 110.95 -102.16
C GLY A 1113 -44.67 111.08 -102.53
N ALA A 1114 -45.36 112.02 -101.89
CA ALA A 1114 -46.81 112.22 -102.05
C ALA A 1114 -47.18 112.59 -103.51
N ASP A 1115 -46.27 113.26 -104.21
CA ASP A 1115 -46.47 113.76 -105.57
C ASP A 1115 -45.62 113.01 -106.59
N ARG A 1116 -45.08 111.84 -106.22
CA ARG A 1116 -44.15 111.05 -107.06
C ARG A 1116 -44.68 110.78 -108.46
N ASP A 1117 -45.98 110.54 -108.59
CA ASP A 1117 -46.60 110.17 -109.86
C ASP A 1117 -46.57 111.34 -110.85
N ARG A 1118 -46.25 112.53 -110.35
CA ARG A 1118 -46.08 113.77 -111.10
C ARG A 1118 -44.64 113.99 -111.55
N PHE A 1119 -43.67 113.19 -111.11
CA PHE A 1119 -42.27 113.29 -111.51
C PHE A 1119 -41.79 112.10 -112.35
N VAL A 1120 -40.72 112.32 -113.10
CA VAL A 1120 -39.87 111.31 -113.75
C VAL A 1120 -38.42 111.60 -113.40
N ILE A 1121 -37.59 110.55 -113.23
CA ILE A 1121 -36.13 110.67 -113.11
C ILE A 1121 -35.46 109.79 -114.17
N ASP A 1122 -34.36 110.27 -114.75
CA ASP A 1122 -33.50 109.43 -115.58
C ASP A 1122 -32.60 108.56 -114.68
N SER A 1123 -32.68 107.24 -114.88
CA SER A 1123 -32.06 106.26 -113.99
C SER A 1123 -30.54 106.16 -114.12
N LYS A 1124 -29.93 106.84 -115.10
CA LYS A 1124 -28.48 106.80 -115.37
C LYS A 1124 -27.79 108.10 -115.00
N ASN A 1125 -28.40 109.24 -115.31
CA ASN A 1125 -27.78 110.53 -115.03
C ASN A 1125 -28.43 111.29 -113.85
N GLY A 1126 -29.59 110.84 -113.35
CA GLY A 1126 -30.22 111.36 -112.14
C GLY A 1126 -31.06 112.63 -112.34
N ASP A 1127 -31.42 113.01 -113.57
CA ASP A 1127 -32.23 114.20 -113.87
C ASP A 1127 -33.72 114.00 -113.52
N LEU A 1128 -34.26 114.80 -112.59
CA LEU A 1128 -35.62 114.81 -112.06
C LEU A 1128 -36.46 115.94 -112.72
N ALA A 1129 -37.68 115.64 -113.16
CA ALA A 1129 -38.61 116.57 -113.81
C ALA A 1129 -40.10 116.23 -113.54
N PHE A 1130 -41.02 117.20 -113.59
CA PHE A 1130 -42.47 117.00 -113.65
C PHE A 1130 -42.93 116.39 -114.99
N LYS A 1131 -43.99 115.59 -114.95
CA LYS A 1131 -44.65 115.00 -116.13
C LYS A 1131 -45.52 116.01 -116.87
N THR A 1132 -46.21 116.86 -116.12
CA THR A 1132 -47.04 117.95 -116.65
C THR A 1132 -46.65 119.20 -115.90
N ALA A 1133 -46.52 120.30 -116.62
CA ALA A 1133 -46.24 121.58 -116.00
C ALA A 1133 -47.35 121.91 -114.98
N PRO A 1134 -47.01 122.25 -113.73
CA PRO A 1134 -47.99 122.61 -112.72
C PRO A 1134 -48.59 123.98 -113.03
N ASP A 1135 -49.87 124.14 -112.71
CA ASP A 1135 -50.64 125.39 -112.68
C ASP A 1135 -50.85 125.75 -111.20
N PHE A 1136 -50.53 126.97 -110.80
CA PHE A 1136 -50.57 127.38 -109.39
C PHE A 1136 -52.01 127.66 -108.90
N GLU A 1137 -52.92 128.01 -109.81
CA GLU A 1137 -54.29 128.44 -109.53
C GLU A 1137 -55.24 127.24 -109.49
N ASP A 1138 -54.86 126.15 -110.17
CA ASP A 1138 -55.42 124.80 -110.03
C ASP A 1138 -54.34 123.79 -109.55
N PRO A 1139 -53.92 123.91 -108.27
CA PRO A 1139 -52.89 123.05 -107.72
C PRO A 1139 -53.39 121.61 -107.64
N THR A 1140 -52.68 120.74 -108.33
CA THR A 1140 -53.01 119.32 -108.46
C THR A 1140 -52.17 118.43 -107.52
N ASP A 1141 -51.32 119.05 -106.69
CA ASP A 1141 -50.50 118.36 -105.70
C ASP A 1141 -51.40 117.76 -104.63
N ALA A 1142 -50.91 116.73 -103.95
CA ALA A 1142 -51.77 115.85 -103.15
C ALA A 1142 -52.56 116.60 -102.06
N ASP A 1143 -52.02 117.71 -101.54
CA ASP A 1143 -52.67 118.58 -100.56
C ASP A 1143 -52.97 120.00 -101.07
N MET A 1144 -52.87 120.21 -102.39
CA MET A 1144 -53.28 121.43 -103.10
C MET A 1144 -52.59 122.70 -102.61
N ASN A 1145 -51.33 122.62 -102.17
CA ASN A 1145 -50.61 123.70 -101.48
C ASN A 1145 -49.46 124.34 -102.29
N ASN A 1146 -49.19 123.84 -103.50
CA ASN A 1146 -48.08 124.19 -104.39
C ASN A 1146 -46.68 123.73 -103.94
N VAL A 1147 -46.57 122.67 -103.16
CA VAL A 1147 -45.30 122.04 -102.74
C VAL A 1147 -45.36 120.53 -102.95
N TYR A 1148 -44.50 120.06 -103.84
CA TYR A 1148 -44.48 118.71 -104.34
C TYR A 1148 -43.35 117.90 -103.70
N GLU A 1149 -43.63 116.71 -103.17
CA GLU A 1149 -42.64 115.85 -102.52
C GLU A 1149 -42.36 114.57 -103.32
N VAL A 1150 -41.06 114.24 -103.52
CA VAL A 1150 -40.58 113.04 -104.23
C VAL A 1150 -39.32 112.45 -103.55
N GLU A 1151 -39.21 111.13 -103.47
CA GLU A 1151 -38.04 110.40 -102.93
C GLU A 1151 -37.24 109.70 -104.00
N VAL A 1152 -35.91 109.79 -103.94
CA VAL A 1152 -34.97 109.14 -104.85
C VAL A 1152 -34.16 108.07 -104.10
N LYS A 1153 -33.99 106.90 -104.71
CA LYS A 1153 -33.22 105.74 -104.21
C LYS A 1153 -32.09 105.38 -105.17
N VAL A 1154 -30.95 104.98 -104.62
CA VAL A 1154 -29.77 104.49 -105.34
C VAL A 1154 -29.38 103.11 -104.82
N GLU A 1155 -29.01 102.21 -105.74
CA GLU A 1155 -28.61 100.82 -105.44
C GLU A 1155 -27.33 100.48 -106.23
N ASP A 1156 -26.39 99.77 -105.58
CA ASP A 1156 -25.09 99.38 -106.15
C ASP A 1156 -25.10 98.04 -106.90
N GLY A 1157 -26.16 97.23 -106.76
CA GLY A 1157 -26.30 95.94 -107.42
C GLY A 1157 -25.94 94.71 -106.56
N GLU A 1158 -25.27 94.88 -105.43
CA GLU A 1158 -24.90 93.80 -104.48
C GLU A 1158 -25.65 93.91 -103.13
N GLY A 1159 -26.52 94.92 -103.01
CA GLY A 1159 -27.47 95.06 -101.91
C GLY A 1159 -27.24 96.29 -101.03
N GLY A 1160 -26.20 97.09 -101.30
CA GLY A 1160 -26.04 98.41 -100.70
C GLY A 1160 -26.97 99.42 -101.37
N THR A 1161 -27.73 100.14 -100.55
CA THR A 1161 -28.73 101.10 -101.02
C THR A 1161 -28.73 102.37 -100.17
N ALA A 1162 -29.03 103.51 -100.81
CA ALA A 1162 -29.22 104.81 -100.18
C ALA A 1162 -30.51 105.48 -100.70
N VAL A 1163 -31.26 106.19 -99.85
CA VAL A 1163 -32.54 106.84 -100.20
C VAL A 1163 -32.56 108.27 -99.67
N GLN A 1164 -33.17 109.21 -100.42
CA GLN A 1164 -33.26 110.61 -100.07
C GLN A 1164 -34.55 111.29 -100.57
N SER A 1165 -35.33 111.91 -99.66
CA SER A 1165 -36.51 112.73 -100.01
C SER A 1165 -36.16 114.16 -100.44
N ILE A 1166 -36.89 114.68 -101.44
CA ILE A 1166 -36.72 115.94 -102.16
C ILE A 1166 -38.08 116.69 -102.18
N ARG A 1167 -38.12 117.98 -101.82
CA ARG A 1167 -39.33 118.83 -101.88
C ARG A 1167 -39.17 119.97 -102.88
N VAL A 1168 -40.18 120.18 -103.73
CA VAL A 1168 -40.18 121.11 -104.85
C VAL A 1168 -41.35 122.08 -104.71
N LYS A 1169 -41.07 123.38 -104.52
CA LYS A 1169 -42.11 124.42 -104.35
C LYS A 1169 -42.35 125.19 -105.66
N VAL A 1170 -43.62 125.36 -106.04
CA VAL A 1170 -44.14 126.05 -107.25
C VAL A 1170 -44.74 127.44 -106.91
N THR A 1171 -44.82 128.39 -107.86
CA THR A 1171 -45.24 129.82 -107.65
C THR A 1171 -46.03 130.44 -108.85
N ASP A 1172 -47.05 131.31 -108.57
CA ASP A 1172 -48.20 131.97 -109.34
C ASP A 1172 -47.98 133.03 -110.50
N ALA A 1173 -48.93 133.18 -111.47
CA ALA A 1173 -49.10 134.18 -112.58
C ALA A 1173 -50.57 134.40 -113.25
N ASP A 1174 -51.24 135.61 -113.14
CA ASP A 1174 -52.62 136.20 -113.55
C ASP A 1174 -53.47 135.96 -114.92
N GLU A 1175 -54.86 135.76 -114.96
CA GLU A 1175 -55.87 135.76 -116.17
C GLU A 1175 -57.50 135.99 -116.01
N PRO A 1176 -58.41 136.24 -117.07
CA PRO A 1176 -59.92 136.61 -117.01
C PRO A 1176 -61.12 135.76 -117.71
N ASP A 1177 -62.44 136.03 -117.39
CA ASP A 1177 -63.81 135.29 -117.47
C ASP A 1177 -64.73 135.09 -118.78
N SER A 1178 -65.66 134.06 -118.88
CA SER A 1178 -67.00 134.04 -119.64
C SER A 1178 -67.95 132.75 -119.62
N GLU A 1179 -69.19 132.88 -120.17
CA GLU A 1179 -70.58 132.26 -120.04
C GLU A 1179 -71.05 130.92 -120.81
N PRO A 1180 -72.35 130.43 -120.74
CA PRO A 1180 -72.83 129.00 -120.84
C PRO A 1180 -73.73 128.53 -122.05
N SER A 1181 -73.96 127.19 -122.24
CA SER A 1181 -75.02 126.53 -123.09
C SER A 1181 -75.03 124.95 -123.07
N PRO A 1182 -76.04 124.21 -123.63
CA PRO A 1182 -76.68 123.00 -123.04
C PRO A 1182 -76.84 121.71 -123.93
N ASP A 1183 -77.53 120.69 -123.35
CA ASP A 1183 -78.32 119.56 -123.93
C ASP A 1183 -77.67 118.39 -124.70
N GLU A 1184 -77.89 117.12 -124.25
CA GLU A 1184 -78.99 116.22 -124.69
C GLU A 1184 -78.89 114.76 -124.10
N PRO A 1185 -79.96 113.92 -124.17
CA PRO A 1185 -80.29 112.89 -123.17
C PRO A 1185 -80.32 111.40 -123.64
N LYS A 1186 -80.11 110.47 -122.69
CA LYS A 1186 -81.05 109.40 -122.19
C LYS A 1186 -80.36 108.34 -121.31
N ASP A 1187 -81.11 107.90 -120.28
CA ASP A 1187 -81.08 106.59 -119.58
C ASP A 1187 -79.90 106.24 -118.65
N GLU A 1188 -80.03 105.45 -117.58
CA GLU A 1188 -81.10 105.06 -116.63
C GLU A 1188 -80.40 104.06 -115.65
N GLN A 1189 -80.79 104.08 -114.37
CA GLN A 1189 -80.72 102.97 -113.37
C GLN A 1189 -79.33 102.32 -113.11
N ASN A 1190 -78.75 102.41 -111.90
CA ASN A 1190 -79.32 102.57 -110.57
C ASN A 1190 -78.27 103.16 -109.61
#